data_AF-A0A182WDY7-F1
#
_entry.id   AF-A0A182WDY7-F1
#
_cell.length_a   1.000
_cell.length_b   1.000
_cell.length_c   1.000
_cell.angle_alpha   90.00
_cell.angle_beta   90.00
_cell.angle_gamma   90.00
#
_symmetry.space_group_name_H-M   'P 1'
#
loop_
_entity.id
_entity.type
_entity.pdbx_description
1 polymer ?
#
loop_
_entity_poly.entity_id
_entity_poly.type
_entity_poly.pdbx_seq_one_letter_code
_entity_poly.pdbx_strand_id
1 'polypeptide(L)'
;MNDGDEQEIQKSLIKNGLQKQLDEFQMLSAIFCNSGELQVDDYSCIDNLNGYINDEIDRLNTKLDYRFDLPLLPDQKVQILVELPHLYPALELPRIVIRSSVIPRDQERMLTAKIEQYIEEEVVEREEPYVFQVVGWIQDNFTELLQMTGEKKDQQTAPIKRSATGSEPIVFERLWIYSHHLKSKTKRQTIIKTARDLHLSGFSRPGKPAIICVEGPQTDTREFWRTIKPLKWQKIQIKFNETEPVNGENEMAALRHFEAGFREELFCEMDEDSDTEDQPMSMGLFMKFLEKHGCGYIKKELFGFQNSNESPTSYGSNSGYKQQQKVAIGDQDGVLQVFSMKKDELQVHFKTLPNEKIASVKLGGQSGSVADKIFTASENKVRGFNKKGKLFLAFETSLTETIRSMCVSGNDLLVCGNHVYNHYRDCKEVGSYLCGDVIVDVAALCPNNTSRLITVLACSGRVLRILEHARVRQTLELESVPTVLYVPKGIGDRILCGFSDGSVILFHLNLLSTEVKREVLVADREGEGILSAVTCIATYDLSADGKEELIVGRRDGTLQVFAMNSDEYQFEMECTQIYRENFNESISALQGGCVGATNYTEVVVCTYSGRIFGLTTQCISKSLGDNGTRSEKIAGTPIDSSAKLQRIRAEIYELEQTIAKERERYQLSTQALSSGLSAIPMLPINDSFVLSKEDATFLLSLEIPTPIEHVLLQCDAPITLLDVEKNTAVVSFSECDKLSGNSLLASYRCQLNTNRIDLKFRTIEGQTGTLQVYITPNLQPKCCQLKRYPIKPLSLHMIVHNATDEMLARPMNTLTLKGPFSQAEMHNWMINSIPELPEKLYESGKVQYTFKHVFIGTMLICEYGKGEATFRSDNISTISILKDFITKEATKKRIKLEISTSINESTIPSLIKLIEPMILHYNKLTKDYQLAQALLDLDIRDDEEFNTLSEEYRSLIRNQQAIGTEFRKQPTILNRIYGILTDLYIDKFKFKGVNVKTKLPQLIELLENYSYDELVQFYSVVKAGDENTGDV
;
A
#
# COMPACT_ATOMS: atom_id res chain seq x y z
N MET A 1 21.73 34.89 6.33
CA MET A 1 21.83 34.41 4.93
C MET A 1 20.71 33.42 4.77
N ASN A 2 19.81 33.63 3.81
CA ASN A 2 18.69 32.70 3.58
C ASN A 2 19.21 31.47 2.82
N ASP A 3 18.62 30.29 3.03
CA ASP A 3 18.94 29.05 2.28
C ASP A 3 18.89 29.22 0.76
N GLY A 4 18.13 30.21 0.26
CA GLY A 4 18.10 30.58 -1.15
C GLY A 4 19.41 31.20 -1.68
N ASP A 5 20.14 31.96 -0.84
CA ASP A 5 21.37 32.63 -1.25
C ASP A 5 22.53 31.63 -1.41
N GLU A 6 22.60 30.59 -0.56
CA GLU A 6 23.65 29.56 -0.65
C GLU A 6 23.47 28.65 -1.87
N GLN A 7 22.23 28.30 -2.21
CA GLN A 7 21.93 27.48 -3.39
C GLN A 7 22.22 28.24 -4.70
N GLU A 8 21.98 29.55 -4.72
CA GLU A 8 22.25 30.39 -5.89
C GLU A 8 23.76 30.59 -6.12
N ILE A 9 24.54 30.75 -5.04
CA ILE A 9 26.01 30.81 -5.08
C ILE A 9 26.59 29.47 -5.58
N GLN A 10 26.09 28.34 -5.07
CA GLN A 10 26.56 27.01 -5.49
C GLN A 10 26.20 26.72 -6.96
N LYS A 11 25.00 27.09 -7.41
CA LYS A 11 24.58 26.94 -8.81
C LYS A 11 25.43 27.81 -9.75
N SER A 12 25.74 29.05 -9.34
CA SER A 12 26.62 29.96 -10.09
C SER A 12 28.05 29.41 -10.22
N LEU A 13 28.60 28.84 -9.16
CA LEU A 13 29.94 28.26 -9.16
C LEU A 13 30.06 27.07 -10.13
N ILE A 14 29.08 26.16 -10.10
CA ILE A 14 29.05 25.00 -11.01
C ILE A 14 28.96 25.46 -12.46
N LYS A 15 28.05 26.39 -12.78
CA LYS A 15 27.91 26.90 -14.15
C LYS A 15 29.18 27.53 -14.69
N ASN A 16 29.89 28.31 -13.87
CA ASN A 16 31.16 28.91 -14.24
C ASN A 16 32.22 27.82 -14.52
N GLY A 17 32.32 26.81 -13.66
CA GLY A 17 33.22 25.66 -13.89
C GLY A 17 32.92 24.91 -15.19
N LEU A 18 31.64 24.62 -15.46
CA LEU A 18 31.24 23.93 -16.69
C LEU A 18 31.48 24.75 -17.95
N GLN A 19 31.27 26.08 -17.91
CA GLN A 19 31.59 26.95 -19.04
C GLN A 19 33.09 26.90 -19.36
N LYS A 20 33.94 27.01 -18.33
CA LYS A 20 35.40 26.91 -18.48
C LYS A 20 35.84 25.56 -19.04
N GLN A 21 35.18 24.45 -18.67
CA GLN A 21 35.44 23.12 -19.22
C GLN A 21 35.14 23.04 -20.73
N LEU A 22 34.01 23.59 -21.15
CA LEU A 22 33.62 23.60 -22.56
C LEU A 22 34.54 24.49 -23.40
N ASP A 23 34.92 25.66 -22.86
CA ASP A 23 35.87 26.57 -23.50
C ASP A 23 37.26 25.92 -23.66
N GLU A 24 37.76 25.23 -22.63
CA GLU A 24 39.01 24.48 -22.69
C GLU A 24 38.94 23.35 -23.71
N PHE A 25 37.86 22.57 -23.72
CA PHE A 25 37.66 21.51 -24.71
C PHE A 25 37.59 22.06 -26.14
N GLN A 26 36.93 23.19 -26.36
CA GLN A 26 36.86 23.84 -27.66
C GLN A 26 38.24 24.34 -28.11
N MET A 27 39.02 24.93 -27.20
CA MET A 27 40.42 25.32 -27.46
C MET A 27 41.27 24.10 -27.82
N LEU A 28 41.20 23.03 -27.03
CA LEU A 28 41.92 21.78 -27.28
C LEU A 28 41.53 21.15 -28.61
N SER A 29 40.25 21.19 -28.98
CA SER A 29 39.76 20.75 -30.30
C SER A 29 40.32 21.56 -31.46
N ALA A 30 40.60 22.85 -31.25
CA ALA A 30 41.25 23.70 -32.24
C ALA A 30 42.76 23.46 -32.32
N ILE A 31 43.43 23.15 -31.20
CA ILE A 31 44.87 22.86 -31.15
C ILE A 31 45.16 21.47 -31.75
N PHE A 32 44.38 20.45 -31.39
CA PHE A 32 44.51 19.06 -31.86
C PHE A 32 43.53 18.76 -32.99
N CYS A 33 43.64 19.53 -34.07
CA CYS A 33 42.67 19.54 -35.17
C CYS A 33 42.86 18.42 -36.21
N ASN A 34 43.89 17.57 -36.11
CA ASN A 34 44.03 16.46 -37.06
C ASN A 34 43.00 15.37 -36.78
N SER A 35 42.54 14.71 -37.86
CA SER A 35 41.50 13.70 -37.78
C SER A 35 41.87 12.58 -36.80
N GLY A 36 41.07 12.46 -35.73
CA GLY A 36 41.20 11.44 -34.71
C GLY A 36 42.21 11.74 -33.60
N GLU A 37 42.79 12.94 -33.52
CA GLU A 37 43.68 13.32 -32.41
C GLU A 37 42.95 13.60 -31.11
N LEU A 38 41.79 14.27 -31.15
CA LEU A 38 40.90 14.48 -30.00
C LEU A 38 39.51 13.92 -30.32
N GLN A 39 38.96 13.10 -29.43
CA GLN A 39 37.67 12.42 -29.64
C GLN A 39 36.83 12.40 -28.36
N VAL A 40 35.53 12.59 -28.51
CA VAL A 40 34.51 12.41 -27.46
C VAL A 40 33.72 11.15 -27.82
N ASP A 41 33.58 10.22 -26.88
CA ASP A 41 32.86 8.95 -27.13
C ASP A 41 31.32 9.15 -27.13
N ASP A 42 30.81 10.16 -26.41
CA ASP A 42 29.40 10.53 -26.37
C ASP A 42 29.21 12.05 -26.40
N TYR A 43 28.86 12.60 -27.57
CA TYR A 43 28.66 14.04 -27.74
C TYR A 43 27.44 14.59 -26.98
N SER A 44 26.51 13.73 -26.54
CA SER A 44 25.31 14.20 -25.80
C SER A 44 25.64 14.79 -24.42
N CYS A 45 26.83 14.52 -23.89
CA CYS A 45 27.29 15.14 -22.64
C CYS A 45 27.50 16.65 -22.80
N ILE A 46 27.93 17.12 -23.99
CA ILE A 46 28.11 18.54 -24.30
C ILE A 46 26.76 19.25 -24.36
N ASP A 47 25.74 18.60 -24.93
CA ASP A 47 24.37 19.14 -24.97
C ASP A 47 23.75 19.23 -23.56
N ASN A 48 24.01 18.23 -22.69
CA ASN A 48 23.60 18.26 -21.29
C ASN A 48 24.26 19.42 -20.51
N LEU A 49 25.57 19.62 -20.70
CA LEU A 49 26.31 20.69 -20.04
C LEU A 49 25.84 22.07 -20.51
N ASN A 50 25.68 22.28 -21.83
CA ASN A 50 25.15 23.53 -22.39
C ASN A 50 23.72 23.82 -21.92
N GLY A 51 22.85 22.81 -21.91
CA GLY A 51 21.47 22.96 -21.44
C GLY A 51 21.42 23.38 -19.96
N TYR A 52 22.30 22.85 -19.12
CA TYR A 52 22.35 23.22 -17.70
C TYR A 52 22.93 24.63 -17.49
N ILE A 53 23.94 25.04 -18.26
CA ILE A 53 24.49 26.40 -18.23
C ILE A 53 23.40 27.43 -18.63
N ASN A 54 22.64 27.12 -19.67
CA ASN A 54 21.58 27.98 -20.23
C ASN A 54 20.24 27.94 -19.47
N ASP A 55 20.14 27.22 -18.35
CA ASP A 55 18.89 26.99 -17.60
C ASP A 55 17.76 26.30 -18.39
N GLU A 56 18.10 25.55 -19.42
CA GLU A 56 17.13 24.75 -20.19
C GLU A 56 16.80 23.42 -19.50
N ILE A 57 17.69 22.94 -18.63
CA ILE A 57 17.51 21.73 -17.82
C ILE A 57 18.00 21.92 -16.38
N ASP A 58 17.28 21.33 -15.42
CA ASP A 58 17.54 21.50 -13.98
C ASP A 58 18.50 20.46 -13.37
N ARG A 59 19.00 19.49 -14.16
CA ARG A 59 19.82 18.38 -13.65
C ARG A 59 20.99 18.02 -14.56
N LEU A 60 22.19 17.90 -13.97
CA LEU A 60 23.39 17.32 -14.59
C LEU A 60 23.38 15.80 -14.39
N ASN A 61 23.45 15.03 -15.48
CA ASN A 61 23.47 13.56 -15.43
C ASN A 61 24.70 12.93 -16.10
N THR A 62 25.57 13.73 -16.72
CA THR A 62 26.79 13.30 -17.42
C THR A 62 27.98 14.20 -17.09
N LYS A 63 29.21 13.69 -17.24
CA LYS A 63 30.48 14.45 -17.15
C LYS A 63 31.09 14.61 -18.55
N LEU A 64 32.03 15.55 -18.69
CA LEU A 64 32.76 15.72 -19.95
C LEU A 64 33.99 14.79 -19.97
N ASP A 65 33.90 13.75 -20.79
CA ASP A 65 34.96 12.75 -20.98
C ASP A 65 35.45 12.77 -22.44
N TYR A 66 36.76 12.87 -22.63
CA TYR A 66 37.37 12.87 -23.97
C TYR A 66 38.76 12.21 -23.95
N ARG A 67 39.26 11.86 -25.14
CA ARG A 67 40.58 11.24 -25.29
C ARG A 67 41.44 11.90 -26.36
N PHE A 68 42.75 11.94 -26.10
CA PHE A 68 43.77 12.26 -27.09
C PHE A 68 44.46 11.00 -27.61
N ASP A 69 44.67 10.88 -28.93
CA ASP A 69 45.45 9.81 -29.55
C ASP A 69 46.74 10.40 -30.17
N LEU A 70 47.80 10.53 -29.36
CA LEU A 70 49.03 11.26 -29.71
C LEU A 70 50.21 10.32 -30.01
N PRO A 71 51.07 10.62 -31.00
CA PRO A 71 52.23 9.78 -31.36
C PRO A 71 53.41 9.99 -30.40
N LEU A 72 53.28 9.55 -29.15
CA LEU A 72 54.32 9.73 -28.11
C LEU A 72 55.44 8.68 -28.16
N LEU A 73 55.29 7.63 -28.98
CA LEU A 73 56.28 6.56 -29.18
C LEU A 73 56.55 6.37 -30.68
N PRO A 74 57.75 5.89 -31.07
CA PRO A 74 58.07 5.61 -32.47
C PRO A 74 57.06 4.63 -33.08
N ASP A 75 56.42 5.03 -34.19
CA ASP A 75 55.42 4.26 -34.95
C ASP A 75 54.16 3.85 -34.16
N GLN A 76 53.85 4.47 -33.01
CA GLN A 76 52.68 4.15 -32.20
C GLN A 76 52.00 5.36 -31.57
N LYS A 77 50.67 5.34 -31.57
CA LYS A 77 49.84 6.31 -30.84
C LYS A 77 49.56 5.83 -29.42
N VAL A 78 49.70 6.74 -28.47
CA VAL A 78 49.37 6.57 -27.05
C VAL A 78 48.09 7.33 -26.78
N GLN A 79 47.16 6.69 -26.07
CA GLN A 79 45.89 7.31 -25.71
C GLN A 79 46.01 7.99 -24.35
N ILE A 80 45.56 9.24 -24.26
CA ILE A 80 45.41 9.97 -22.99
C ILE A 80 43.92 10.20 -22.79
N LEU A 81 43.33 9.55 -21.78
CA LEU A 81 41.92 9.73 -21.42
C LEU A 81 41.81 10.80 -20.34
N VAL A 82 40.88 11.73 -20.54
CA VAL A 82 40.59 12.84 -19.62
C VAL A 82 39.11 12.75 -19.21
N GLU A 83 38.87 12.69 -17.90
CA GLU A 83 37.54 12.79 -17.28
C GLU A 83 37.50 14.07 -16.42
N LEU A 84 36.55 14.96 -16.70
CA LEU A 84 36.38 16.23 -15.99
C LEU A 84 35.17 16.17 -15.03
N PRO A 85 35.41 16.21 -13.71
CA PRO A 85 34.36 16.39 -12.71
C PRO A 85 33.63 17.73 -12.83
N HIS A 86 32.41 17.85 -12.29
CA HIS A 86 31.56 19.04 -12.48
C HIS A 86 32.11 20.32 -11.82
N LEU A 87 32.98 20.20 -10.82
CA LEU A 87 33.58 21.35 -10.14
C LEU A 87 35.04 21.62 -10.58
N TYR A 88 35.54 20.96 -11.63
CA TYR A 88 36.79 21.31 -12.29
C TYR A 88 36.64 22.65 -13.05
N PRO A 89 37.64 23.56 -13.04
CA PRO A 89 38.97 23.42 -12.42
C PRO A 89 39.04 23.79 -10.94
N ALA A 90 38.06 24.53 -10.42
CA ALA A 90 38.17 25.27 -9.16
C ALA A 90 38.25 24.43 -7.87
N LEU A 91 37.50 23.33 -7.77
CA LEU A 91 37.41 22.53 -6.52
C LEU A 91 37.75 21.05 -6.68
N GLU A 92 37.78 20.53 -7.92
CA GLU A 92 38.07 19.12 -8.22
C GLU A 92 39.18 18.99 -9.27
N LEU A 93 40.00 17.94 -9.16
CA LEU A 93 41.09 17.65 -10.10
C LEU A 93 40.60 16.83 -11.30
N PRO A 94 41.18 17.01 -12.50
CA PRO A 94 40.84 16.23 -13.66
C PRO A 94 41.51 14.86 -13.56
N ARG A 95 40.83 13.82 -14.00
CA ARG A 95 41.41 12.47 -13.99
C ARG A 95 42.04 12.17 -15.35
N ILE A 96 43.35 12.01 -15.38
CA ILE A 96 44.11 11.77 -16.61
C ILE A 96 44.78 10.39 -16.58
N VAL A 97 44.46 9.55 -17.55
CA VAL A 97 44.94 8.16 -17.63
C VAL A 97 45.61 7.91 -18.98
N ILE A 98 46.83 7.40 -18.94
CA ILE A 98 47.57 7.00 -20.14
C ILE A 98 47.28 5.53 -20.44
N ARG A 99 46.92 5.23 -21.69
CA ARG A 99 46.70 3.88 -22.20
C ARG A 99 47.52 3.63 -23.45
N SER A 100 48.31 2.56 -23.45
CA SER A 100 49.00 2.10 -24.66
C SER A 100 49.13 0.59 -24.69
N SER A 101 49.00 0.02 -25.89
CA SER A 101 49.16 -1.44 -26.08
C SER A 101 50.56 -1.96 -25.75
N VAL A 102 51.55 -1.08 -25.62
CA VAL A 102 52.96 -1.42 -25.39
C VAL A 102 53.45 -1.05 -23.98
N ILE A 103 52.64 -0.34 -23.20
CA ILE A 103 52.97 0.02 -21.82
C ILE A 103 52.27 -0.97 -20.87
N PRO A 104 53.01 -1.72 -20.03
CA PRO A 104 52.43 -2.59 -19.03
C PRO A 104 51.57 -1.81 -18.03
N ARG A 105 50.49 -2.41 -17.53
CA ARG A 105 49.54 -1.73 -16.63
C ARG A 105 50.14 -1.18 -15.34
N ASP A 106 51.18 -1.81 -14.81
CA ASP A 106 51.88 -1.31 -13.63
C ASP A 106 52.62 0.00 -13.93
N GLN A 107 53.20 0.12 -15.13
CA GLN A 107 53.79 1.37 -15.60
C GLN A 107 52.71 2.42 -15.90
N GLU A 108 51.56 2.05 -16.48
CA GLU A 108 50.43 2.97 -16.65
C GLU A 108 49.97 3.57 -15.31
N ARG A 109 49.89 2.76 -14.24
CA ARG A 109 49.58 3.22 -12.88
C ARG A 109 50.64 4.18 -12.34
N MET A 110 51.92 3.87 -12.52
CA MET A 110 53.01 4.76 -12.08
C MET A 110 53.05 6.07 -12.87
N LEU A 111 52.72 6.04 -14.17
CA LEU A 111 52.59 7.23 -15.00
C LEU A 111 51.43 8.11 -14.54
N THR A 112 50.26 7.53 -14.29
CA THR A 112 49.11 8.26 -13.72
C THR A 112 49.46 8.90 -12.37
N ALA A 113 50.12 8.19 -11.46
CA ALA A 113 50.53 8.75 -10.18
C ALA A 113 51.52 9.93 -10.33
N LYS A 114 52.43 9.87 -11.31
CA LYS A 114 53.35 10.99 -11.59
C LYS A 114 52.65 12.19 -12.22
N ILE A 115 51.63 11.96 -13.06
CA ILE A 115 50.81 13.04 -13.64
C ILE A 115 50.02 13.73 -12.53
N GLU A 116 49.44 12.97 -11.60
CA GLU A 116 48.76 13.51 -10.42
C GLU A 116 49.74 14.32 -9.54
N GLN A 117 50.94 13.80 -9.29
CA GLN A 117 51.99 14.53 -8.57
C GLN A 117 52.40 15.84 -9.28
N TYR A 118 52.56 15.82 -10.61
CA TYR A 118 52.86 17.02 -11.39
C TYR A 118 51.74 18.06 -11.30
N ILE A 119 50.48 17.63 -11.40
CA ILE A 119 49.31 18.52 -11.22
C ILE A 119 49.33 19.14 -9.82
N GLU A 120 49.70 18.38 -8.79
CA GLU A 120 49.74 18.88 -7.43
C GLU A 120 50.86 19.89 -7.17
N GLU A 121 52.05 19.65 -7.72
CA GLU A 121 53.28 20.42 -7.45
C GLU A 121 53.45 21.65 -8.36
N GLU A 122 53.08 21.55 -9.64
CA GLU A 122 53.47 22.53 -10.68
C GLU A 122 52.30 23.34 -11.27
N VAL A 123 51.04 22.97 -10.99
CA VAL A 123 49.86 23.76 -11.40
C VAL A 123 49.49 24.76 -10.30
N VAL A 124 49.89 26.02 -10.52
CA VAL A 124 49.75 27.11 -9.54
C VAL A 124 48.36 27.77 -9.59
N GLU A 125 47.78 27.94 -10.79
CA GLU A 125 46.48 28.60 -10.99
C GLU A 125 45.35 27.57 -11.16
N ARG A 126 44.85 27.02 -10.05
CA ARG A 126 43.80 25.98 -10.07
C ARG A 126 42.40 26.49 -10.37
N GLU A 127 42.21 27.80 -10.49
CA GLU A 127 40.91 28.40 -10.85
C GLU A 127 40.69 28.51 -12.37
N GLU A 128 41.73 28.27 -13.17
CA GLU A 128 41.66 28.22 -14.64
C GLU A 128 41.90 26.79 -15.16
N PRO A 129 41.36 26.42 -16.33
CA PRO A 129 41.59 25.10 -16.91
C PRO A 129 43.05 24.91 -17.35
N TYR A 130 43.60 23.73 -17.07
CA TYR A 130 45.03 23.40 -17.20
C TYR A 130 45.31 22.04 -17.85
N VAL A 131 44.32 21.35 -18.42
CA VAL A 131 44.51 20.08 -19.14
C VAL A 131 45.51 20.25 -20.27
N PHE A 132 45.48 21.38 -20.99
CA PHE A 132 46.45 21.64 -22.05
C PHE A 132 47.91 21.64 -21.55
N GLN A 133 48.17 22.26 -20.39
CA GLN A 133 49.49 22.28 -19.76
C GLN A 133 49.93 20.85 -19.41
N VAL A 134 49.04 20.05 -18.83
CA VAL A 134 49.35 18.68 -18.44
C VAL A 134 49.61 17.80 -19.66
N VAL A 135 48.82 17.92 -20.72
CA VAL A 135 49.04 17.19 -21.98
C VAL A 135 50.38 17.61 -22.62
N GLY A 136 50.71 18.90 -22.63
CA GLY A 136 51.99 19.40 -23.12
C GLY A 136 53.17 18.85 -22.31
N TRP A 137 53.08 18.85 -20.98
CA TRP A 137 54.10 18.25 -20.12
C TRP A 137 54.26 16.75 -20.37
N ILE A 138 53.15 16.01 -20.54
CA ILE A 138 53.19 14.59 -20.92
C ILE A 138 53.92 14.43 -22.26
N GLN A 139 53.62 15.25 -23.27
CA GLN A 139 54.29 15.19 -24.57
C GLN A 139 55.80 15.41 -24.48
N ASP A 140 56.23 16.39 -23.70
CA ASP A 140 57.64 16.77 -23.56
C ASP A 140 58.45 15.77 -22.72
N ASN A 141 57.80 15.10 -21.75
CA ASN A 141 58.48 14.27 -20.75
C ASN A 141 58.18 12.76 -20.90
N PHE A 142 57.38 12.36 -21.89
CA PHE A 142 56.86 10.98 -21.99
C PHE A 142 57.94 9.90 -21.96
N THR A 143 59.05 10.14 -22.68
CA THR A 143 60.13 9.17 -22.81
C THR A 143 60.90 8.98 -21.50
N GLU A 144 61.13 10.07 -20.76
CA GLU A 144 61.79 10.03 -19.44
C GLU A 144 60.88 9.40 -18.38
N LEU A 145 59.59 9.75 -18.40
CA LEU A 145 58.57 9.14 -17.55
C LEU A 145 58.50 7.62 -17.74
N LEU A 146 58.65 7.14 -18.98
CA LEU A 146 58.69 5.71 -19.30
C LEU A 146 59.96 5.01 -18.80
N GLN A 147 61.13 5.66 -18.90
CA GLN A 147 62.40 5.10 -18.43
C GLN A 147 62.44 5.00 -16.90
N MET A 148 62.00 6.04 -16.20
CA MET A 148 61.96 6.05 -14.73
C MET A 148 60.98 5.03 -14.14
N THR A 149 59.99 4.57 -14.92
CA THR A 149 59.01 3.54 -14.50
C THR A 149 59.45 2.12 -14.88
N GLY A 150 60.59 1.96 -15.58
CA GLY A 150 61.13 0.67 -16.03
C GLY A 150 62.20 0.04 -15.12
N GLU A 151 62.93 0.82 -14.34
CA GLU A 151 64.05 0.31 -13.52
C GLU A 151 63.63 -0.01 -12.08
N LYS A 152 63.13 -1.22 -11.85
CA LYS A 152 63.19 -1.91 -10.54
C LYS A 152 62.86 -3.41 -10.70
N LYS A 153 63.87 -4.22 -11.01
CA LYS A 153 63.91 -5.64 -10.65
C LYS A 153 65.29 -5.99 -10.12
N ASP A 154 65.28 -6.74 -9.01
CA ASP A 154 66.38 -7.42 -8.31
C ASP A 154 67.12 -6.66 -7.18
N GLN A 155 66.70 -6.90 -5.93
CA GLN A 155 67.56 -7.36 -4.81
C GLN A 155 66.74 -7.81 -3.57
N GLN A 156 67.14 -8.94 -2.97
CA GLN A 156 66.54 -9.62 -1.81
C GLN A 156 67.04 -9.10 -0.44
N THR A 157 66.13 -9.08 0.54
CA THR A 157 66.23 -9.23 2.02
C THR A 157 67.32 -8.53 2.86
N ALA A 158 66.87 -7.64 3.77
CA ALA A 158 67.27 -7.57 5.19
C ALA A 158 66.21 -6.76 6.01
N PRO A 159 65.99 -7.04 7.31
CA PRO A 159 64.88 -6.47 8.06
C PRO A 159 65.21 -5.07 8.57
N ILE A 160 64.42 -4.07 8.16
CA ILE A 160 64.49 -2.72 8.72
C ILE A 160 63.26 -2.50 9.59
N LYS A 161 63.50 -2.45 10.91
CA LYS A 161 62.56 -1.89 11.88
C LYS A 161 62.29 -0.43 11.51
N ARG A 162 61.04 -0.10 11.16
CA ARG A 162 60.51 1.26 11.21
C ARG A 162 59.11 1.25 11.81
N SER A 163 59.05 1.90 12.97
CA SER A 163 57.95 2.64 13.58
C SER A 163 56.53 2.44 13.03
N ALA A 164 55.65 2.08 13.97
CA ALA A 164 54.20 2.16 13.85
C ALA A 164 53.74 3.56 13.40
N THR A 165 53.18 3.63 12.19
CA THR A 165 52.17 4.61 11.77
C THR A 165 51.29 3.93 10.70
N GLY A 166 49.98 3.92 10.95
CA GLY A 166 48.89 3.15 10.31
C GLY A 166 49.14 2.50 8.94
N SER A 167 49.13 1.17 8.91
CA SER A 167 48.98 0.36 7.70
C SER A 167 47.51 0.34 7.27
N GLU A 168 47.22 0.64 6.00
CA GLU A 168 45.90 0.42 5.42
C GLU A 168 45.46 -1.05 5.60
N PRO A 169 44.19 -1.32 5.92
CA PRO A 169 43.71 -2.68 6.12
C PRO A 169 43.74 -3.44 4.79
N ILE A 170 44.45 -4.57 4.76
CA ILE A 170 44.44 -5.47 3.61
C ILE A 170 43.07 -6.15 3.58
N VAL A 171 42.34 -6.05 2.47
CA VAL A 171 41.01 -6.65 2.32
C VAL A 171 41.12 -7.86 1.38
N PHE A 172 40.80 -9.04 1.89
CA PHE A 172 40.55 -10.23 1.08
C PHE A 172 39.23 -10.04 0.34
N GLU A 173 39.19 -10.39 -0.95
CA GLU A 173 37.98 -10.38 -1.76
C GLU A 173 37.83 -11.69 -2.54
N ARG A 174 36.61 -12.23 -2.57
CA ARG A 174 36.19 -13.30 -3.47
C ARG A 174 35.09 -12.78 -4.38
N LEU A 175 35.32 -12.82 -5.70
CA LEU A 175 34.37 -12.40 -6.71
C LEU A 175 33.76 -13.61 -7.42
N TRP A 176 32.43 -13.68 -7.42
CA TRP A 176 31.67 -14.63 -8.19
C TRP A 176 31.07 -13.95 -9.42
N ILE A 177 31.61 -14.26 -10.59
CA ILE A 177 31.27 -13.63 -11.86
C ILE A 177 30.45 -14.60 -12.70
N TYR A 178 29.32 -14.11 -13.20
CA TYR A 178 28.41 -14.84 -14.09
C TYR A 178 28.46 -14.26 -15.49
N SER A 179 28.52 -15.14 -16.50
CA SER A 179 28.33 -14.76 -17.90
C SER A 179 27.38 -15.71 -18.62
N HIS A 180 26.71 -15.20 -19.66
CA HIS A 180 25.78 -15.99 -20.47
C HIS A 180 26.45 -17.24 -21.08
N HIS A 181 27.69 -17.14 -21.57
CA HIS A 181 28.49 -18.30 -21.95
C HIS A 181 29.99 -17.98 -22.08
N LEU A 182 30.85 -19.01 -21.97
CA LEU A 182 32.30 -18.92 -22.19
C LEU A 182 32.75 -20.00 -23.19
N LYS A 183 32.56 -19.75 -24.49
CA LYS A 183 32.99 -20.63 -25.59
C LYS A 183 34.32 -20.22 -26.24
N SER A 184 34.69 -18.94 -26.21
CA SER A 184 35.90 -18.43 -26.88
C SER A 184 37.18 -18.91 -26.21
N LYS A 185 38.02 -19.65 -26.96
CA LYS A 185 39.36 -20.10 -26.52
C LYS A 185 40.25 -18.93 -26.10
N THR A 186 40.20 -17.82 -26.83
CA THR A 186 40.93 -16.58 -26.51
C THR A 186 40.52 -16.05 -25.13
N LYS A 187 39.22 -15.93 -24.84
CA LYS A 187 38.76 -15.45 -23.53
C LYS A 187 39.15 -16.37 -22.38
N ARG A 188 39.05 -17.69 -22.58
CA ARG A 188 39.46 -18.70 -21.59
C ARG A 188 40.96 -18.56 -21.25
N GLN A 189 41.80 -18.44 -22.27
CA GLN A 189 43.24 -18.20 -22.10
C GLN A 189 43.52 -16.86 -21.40
N THR A 190 42.82 -15.78 -21.77
CA THR A 190 42.95 -14.48 -21.11
C THR A 190 42.59 -14.58 -19.63
N ILE A 191 41.47 -15.23 -19.28
CA ILE A 191 41.04 -15.43 -17.89
C ILE A 191 42.12 -16.14 -17.07
N ILE A 192 42.63 -17.27 -17.56
CA ILE A 192 43.68 -18.03 -16.86
C ILE A 192 44.97 -17.22 -16.74
N LYS A 193 45.38 -16.53 -17.81
CA LYS A 193 46.60 -15.70 -17.80
C LYS A 193 46.47 -14.55 -16.81
N THR A 194 45.38 -13.78 -16.87
CA THR A 194 45.15 -12.63 -15.99
C THR A 194 45.06 -13.05 -14.51
N ALA A 195 44.41 -14.17 -14.19
CA ALA A 195 44.36 -14.65 -12.80
C ALA A 195 45.75 -15.07 -12.30
N ARG A 196 46.57 -15.70 -13.15
CA ARG A 196 47.93 -16.10 -12.81
C ARG A 196 48.86 -14.91 -12.62
N ASP A 197 48.80 -13.93 -13.53
CA ASP A 197 49.63 -12.72 -13.50
C ASP A 197 49.34 -11.88 -12.24
N LEU A 198 48.09 -11.94 -11.73
CA LEU A 198 47.65 -11.27 -10.51
C LEU A 198 47.71 -12.15 -9.25
N HIS A 199 48.35 -13.32 -9.32
CA HIS A 199 48.47 -14.27 -8.20
C HIS A 199 47.13 -14.62 -7.50
N LEU A 200 46.04 -14.65 -8.26
CA LEU A 200 44.71 -14.99 -7.77
C LEU A 200 44.49 -16.52 -7.77
N SER A 201 43.63 -16.97 -6.87
CA SER A 201 43.13 -18.36 -6.84
C SER A 201 41.66 -18.41 -7.24
N GLY A 202 41.14 -19.61 -7.48
CA GLY A 202 39.74 -19.80 -7.87
C GLY A 202 39.60 -20.66 -9.12
N PHE A 203 38.50 -20.48 -9.87
CA PHE A 203 38.26 -21.29 -11.05
C PHE A 203 37.42 -20.59 -12.12
N SER A 204 37.46 -21.12 -13.34
CA SER A 204 36.46 -20.83 -14.37
C SER A 204 35.79 -22.11 -14.84
N ARG A 205 34.46 -22.09 -14.91
CA ARG A 205 33.61 -23.11 -15.52
C ARG A 205 33.18 -22.62 -16.91
N PRO A 206 33.78 -23.12 -17.99
CA PRO A 206 33.31 -22.83 -19.34
C PRO A 206 31.98 -23.52 -19.60
N GLY A 207 31.10 -22.92 -20.42
CA GLY A 207 29.78 -23.49 -20.72
C GLY A 207 28.67 -22.43 -20.77
N LYS A 208 27.41 -22.87 -20.68
CA LYS A 208 26.20 -22.03 -20.63
C LYS A 208 25.34 -22.44 -19.41
N PRO A 209 25.31 -21.67 -18.31
CA PRO A 209 26.05 -20.43 -18.08
C PRO A 209 27.54 -20.65 -17.80
N ALA A 210 28.34 -19.59 -17.91
CA ALA A 210 29.74 -19.59 -17.48
C ALA A 210 29.88 -18.93 -16.11
N ILE A 211 30.66 -19.54 -15.23
CA ILE A 211 30.92 -19.07 -13.86
C ILE A 211 32.41 -18.90 -13.69
N ILE A 212 32.84 -17.78 -13.12
CA ILE A 212 34.24 -17.49 -12.81
C ILE A 212 34.29 -17.05 -11.34
N CYS A 213 35.08 -17.74 -10.54
CA CYS A 213 35.36 -17.37 -9.15
C CYS A 213 36.83 -16.97 -9.03
N VAL A 214 37.13 -15.79 -8.50
CA VAL A 214 38.50 -15.38 -8.17
C VAL A 214 38.59 -14.94 -6.72
N GLU A 215 39.69 -15.29 -6.06
CA GLU A 215 39.99 -15.00 -4.66
C GLU A 215 41.38 -14.38 -4.55
N GLY A 216 41.51 -13.34 -3.72
CA GLY A 216 42.79 -12.72 -3.41
C GLY A 216 42.65 -11.32 -2.83
N PRO A 217 43.71 -10.50 -2.85
CA PRO A 217 43.64 -9.12 -2.42
C PRO A 217 42.62 -8.34 -3.27
N GLN A 218 41.82 -7.49 -2.63
CA GLN A 218 40.76 -6.71 -3.31
C GLN A 218 41.30 -5.84 -4.47
N THR A 219 42.54 -5.37 -4.37
CA THR A 219 43.20 -4.61 -5.44
C THR A 219 43.35 -5.43 -6.72
N ASP A 220 43.63 -6.73 -6.57
CA ASP A 220 43.99 -7.64 -7.64
C ASP A 220 42.74 -8.28 -8.25
N THR A 221 41.75 -8.63 -7.44
CA THR A 221 40.44 -9.09 -7.90
C THR A 221 39.70 -8.00 -8.69
N ARG A 222 39.79 -6.73 -8.26
CA ARG A 222 39.24 -5.60 -9.01
C ARG A 222 39.99 -5.35 -10.32
N GLU A 223 41.31 -5.51 -10.34
CA GLU A 223 42.11 -5.40 -11.56
C GLU A 223 41.80 -6.55 -12.54
N PHE A 224 41.61 -7.76 -12.02
CA PHE A 224 41.12 -8.90 -12.79
C PHE A 224 39.76 -8.56 -13.44
N TRP A 225 38.80 -8.03 -12.68
CA TRP A 225 37.50 -7.63 -13.21
C TRP A 225 37.59 -6.53 -14.28
N ARG A 226 38.44 -5.50 -14.07
CA ARG A 226 38.69 -4.44 -15.07
C ARG A 226 39.28 -4.98 -16.37
N THR A 227 40.03 -6.07 -16.31
CA THR A 227 40.56 -6.76 -17.50
C THR A 227 39.50 -7.57 -18.23
N ILE A 228 38.68 -8.31 -17.49
CA ILE A 228 37.78 -9.29 -18.06
C ILE A 228 36.45 -8.66 -18.53
N LYS A 229 35.93 -7.64 -17.83
CA LYS A 229 34.66 -6.97 -18.14
C LYS A 229 34.58 -6.41 -19.58
N PRO A 230 35.62 -5.75 -20.14
CA PRO A 230 35.55 -5.12 -21.47
C PRO A 230 35.66 -6.10 -22.66
N LEU A 231 35.99 -7.38 -22.42
CA LEU A 231 35.99 -8.38 -23.49
C LEU A 231 34.57 -8.49 -24.10
N LYS A 232 34.42 -8.92 -25.36
CA LYS A 232 33.11 -8.93 -26.05
C LYS A 232 32.10 -9.95 -25.48
N TRP A 233 31.40 -9.65 -24.40
CA TRP A 233 30.39 -10.52 -23.77
C TRP A 233 28.97 -10.17 -24.20
N GLN A 234 28.08 -11.17 -24.32
CA GLN A 234 26.64 -10.91 -24.47
C GLN A 234 26.03 -10.39 -23.16
N LYS A 235 26.50 -10.94 -22.02
CA LYS A 235 26.23 -10.44 -20.67
C LYS A 235 27.32 -10.97 -19.73
N ILE A 236 27.92 -10.11 -18.91
CA ILE A 236 28.82 -10.49 -17.81
C ILE A 236 28.56 -9.57 -16.61
N GLN A 237 28.51 -10.11 -15.41
CA GLN A 237 28.27 -9.35 -14.19
C GLN A 237 28.89 -10.08 -12.99
N ILE A 238 29.34 -9.31 -12.00
CA ILE A 238 29.62 -9.86 -10.66
C ILE A 238 28.25 -10.16 -10.03
N LYS A 239 28.05 -11.40 -9.59
CA LYS A 239 26.82 -11.88 -8.94
C LYS A 239 26.89 -11.74 -7.42
N PHE A 240 28.08 -11.93 -6.87
CA PHE A 240 28.32 -11.86 -5.43
C PHE A 240 29.78 -11.47 -5.20
N ASN A 241 30.03 -10.64 -4.19
CA ASN A 241 31.36 -10.38 -3.67
C ASN A 241 31.39 -10.64 -2.16
N GLU A 242 32.47 -11.25 -1.71
CA GLU A 242 32.72 -11.45 -0.28
C GLU A 242 34.00 -10.68 0.04
N THR A 243 33.97 -9.85 1.08
CA THR A 243 35.12 -9.04 1.48
C THR A 243 35.38 -9.17 2.97
N GLU A 244 36.62 -9.44 3.36
CA GLU A 244 37.01 -9.60 4.77
C GLU A 244 38.36 -8.90 5.04
N PRO A 245 38.44 -8.00 6.03
CA PRO A 245 39.70 -7.37 6.40
C PRO A 245 40.61 -8.38 7.11
N VAL A 246 41.88 -8.43 6.73
CA VAL A 246 42.89 -9.37 7.25
C VAL A 246 44.15 -8.65 7.71
N ASN A 247 44.79 -9.16 8.76
CA ASN A 247 45.97 -8.55 9.37
C ASN A 247 47.29 -9.04 8.74
N GLY A 248 47.24 -9.98 7.80
CA GLY A 248 48.41 -10.47 7.07
C GLY A 248 48.11 -11.61 6.09
N GLU A 249 49.11 -12.00 5.30
CA GLU A 249 48.98 -13.01 4.23
C GLU A 249 48.56 -14.40 4.73
N ASN A 250 48.92 -14.78 5.97
CA ASN A 250 48.55 -16.07 6.55
C ASN A 250 47.05 -16.18 6.84
N GLU A 251 46.42 -15.09 7.31
CA GLU A 251 44.96 -15.03 7.51
C GLU A 251 44.24 -15.03 6.16
N MET A 252 44.78 -14.32 5.16
CA MET A 252 44.25 -14.32 3.80
C MET A 252 44.30 -15.72 3.15
N ALA A 253 45.39 -16.46 3.35
CA ALA A 253 45.53 -17.82 2.83
C ALA A 253 44.49 -18.77 3.45
N ALA A 254 44.16 -18.60 4.73
CA ALA A 254 43.15 -19.42 5.43
C ALA A 254 41.71 -19.17 4.95
N LEU A 255 41.43 -18.01 4.36
CA LEU A 255 40.11 -17.66 3.83
C LEU A 255 39.86 -18.18 2.40
N ARG A 256 40.90 -18.61 1.66
CA ARG A 256 40.77 -19.12 0.29
C ARG A 256 40.13 -20.52 0.31
N HIS A 257 39.11 -20.73 -0.52
CA HIS A 257 38.50 -22.06 -0.70
C HIS A 257 39.21 -22.87 -1.80
N PHE A 258 40.02 -22.21 -2.64
CA PHE A 258 40.71 -22.84 -3.76
C PHE A 258 42.24 -22.66 -3.63
N GLU A 259 42.91 -23.49 -2.84
CA GLU A 259 44.34 -23.34 -2.52
C GLU A 259 45.30 -23.59 -3.71
N ALA A 260 44.84 -24.26 -4.78
CA ALA A 260 45.69 -24.75 -5.87
C ALA A 260 45.92 -23.75 -7.03
N GLY A 261 45.78 -22.44 -6.77
CA GLY A 261 45.80 -21.36 -7.78
C GLY A 261 44.58 -21.38 -8.70
N PHE A 262 44.49 -20.43 -9.64
CA PHE A 262 43.34 -20.34 -10.55
C PHE A 262 43.38 -21.40 -11.67
N ARG A 263 42.27 -22.14 -11.87
CA ARG A 263 42.16 -23.22 -12.88
C ARG A 263 40.88 -23.18 -13.72
N GLU A 264 40.91 -23.78 -14.90
CA GLU A 264 39.69 -24.06 -15.67
C GLU A 264 39.18 -25.46 -15.29
N GLU A 265 37.95 -25.54 -14.80
CA GLU A 265 37.34 -26.78 -14.31
C GLU A 265 36.25 -27.25 -15.26
N LEU A 266 36.42 -28.48 -15.78
CA LEU A 266 35.48 -29.13 -16.70
C LEU A 266 34.62 -30.14 -15.92
N PHE A 267 33.30 -30.06 -16.08
CA PHE A 267 32.32 -30.85 -15.34
C PHE A 267 31.55 -31.78 -16.30
N CYS A 268 32.26 -32.59 -17.07
CA CYS A 268 31.70 -33.63 -17.94
C CYS A 268 31.93 -35.04 -17.37
N GLU A 269 31.07 -35.99 -17.73
CA GLU A 269 31.31 -37.42 -17.48
C GLU A 269 32.18 -37.96 -18.63
N MET A 270 33.23 -38.72 -18.30
CA MET A 270 34.22 -39.18 -19.28
C MET A 270 33.61 -40.24 -20.20
N ASP A 271 33.31 -39.87 -21.44
CA ASP A 271 33.23 -40.80 -22.57
C ASP A 271 34.42 -40.49 -23.50
N GLU A 272 35.33 -41.44 -23.65
CA GLU A 272 36.63 -41.25 -24.32
C GLU A 272 36.56 -41.01 -25.85
N ASP A 273 35.36 -40.95 -26.46
CA ASP A 273 35.18 -40.91 -27.92
C ASP A 273 34.22 -39.81 -28.45
N SER A 274 34.08 -38.65 -27.78
CA SER A 274 33.24 -37.54 -28.30
C SER A 274 33.99 -36.22 -28.50
N ASP A 275 33.73 -35.54 -29.63
CA ASP A 275 34.28 -34.22 -29.95
C ASP A 275 33.97 -33.20 -28.84
N THR A 276 35.03 -32.67 -28.23
CA THR A 276 35.04 -31.91 -26.97
C THR A 276 34.35 -30.53 -27.00
N GLU A 277 33.82 -30.08 -28.14
CA GLU A 277 33.34 -28.68 -28.28
C GLU A 277 31.86 -28.45 -27.93
N ASP A 278 31.02 -29.49 -27.77
CA ASP A 278 29.59 -29.34 -27.44
C ASP A 278 29.04 -30.32 -26.37
N GLN A 279 29.89 -30.90 -25.53
CA GLN A 279 29.42 -31.69 -24.38
C GLN A 279 28.74 -30.79 -23.32
N PRO A 280 27.50 -31.10 -22.87
CA PRO A 280 26.81 -30.30 -21.87
C PRO A 280 27.48 -30.46 -20.49
N MET A 281 27.95 -29.35 -19.93
CA MET A 281 28.59 -29.31 -18.62
C MET A 281 27.59 -29.62 -17.51
N SER A 282 27.77 -30.73 -16.81
CA SER A 282 26.89 -31.21 -15.74
C SER A 282 26.83 -30.22 -14.59
N MET A 283 25.64 -29.66 -14.36
CA MET A 283 25.38 -28.82 -13.19
C MET A 283 25.47 -29.62 -11.89
N GLY A 284 25.14 -30.91 -11.92
CA GLY A 284 25.24 -31.79 -10.74
C GLY A 284 26.68 -31.99 -10.26
N LEU A 285 27.63 -32.20 -11.18
CA LEU A 285 29.05 -32.30 -10.86
C LEU A 285 29.61 -30.97 -10.36
N PHE A 286 29.16 -29.85 -10.93
CA PHE A 286 29.53 -28.51 -10.45
C PHE A 286 29.04 -28.24 -9.02
N MET A 287 27.80 -28.63 -8.69
CA MET A 287 27.28 -28.46 -7.32
C MET A 287 28.06 -29.29 -6.31
N LYS A 288 28.39 -30.55 -6.64
CA LYS A 288 29.27 -31.39 -5.78
C LYS A 288 30.66 -30.79 -5.58
N PHE A 289 31.20 -30.13 -6.61
CA PHE A 289 32.47 -29.42 -6.51
C PHE A 289 32.40 -28.23 -5.54
N LEU A 290 31.34 -27.42 -5.62
CA LEU A 290 31.13 -26.31 -4.68
C LEU A 290 30.96 -26.81 -3.24
N GLU A 291 30.20 -27.89 -3.02
CA GLU A 291 30.06 -28.52 -1.70
C GLU A 291 31.39 -29.02 -1.14
N LYS A 292 32.21 -29.68 -1.97
CA LYS A 292 33.54 -30.18 -1.59
C LYS A 292 34.50 -29.06 -1.16
N HIS A 293 34.39 -27.89 -1.78
CA HIS A 293 35.22 -26.72 -1.47
C HIS A 293 34.62 -25.79 -0.40
N GLY A 294 33.52 -26.19 0.26
CA GLY A 294 32.86 -25.37 1.29
C GLY A 294 32.06 -24.18 0.75
N CYS A 295 31.94 -24.03 -0.58
CA CYS A 295 31.23 -22.94 -1.23
C CYS A 295 29.76 -23.26 -1.55
N GLY A 296 29.14 -24.25 -0.91
CA GLY A 296 27.76 -24.67 -1.21
C GLY A 296 26.73 -23.54 -1.05
N TYR A 297 26.97 -22.59 -0.15
CA TYR A 297 26.12 -21.42 0.08
C TYR A 297 25.94 -20.54 -1.16
N ILE A 298 26.93 -20.50 -2.05
CA ILE A 298 26.90 -19.64 -3.23
C ILE A 298 25.87 -20.06 -4.27
N LYS A 299 25.31 -21.26 -4.16
CA LYS A 299 24.23 -21.74 -5.03
C LYS A 299 23.04 -20.78 -5.03
N LYS A 300 22.72 -20.19 -3.89
CA LYS A 300 21.66 -19.17 -3.74
C LYS A 300 22.02 -17.90 -4.50
N GLU A 301 23.24 -17.40 -4.35
CA GLU A 301 23.67 -16.12 -4.95
C GLU A 301 23.90 -16.22 -6.47
N LEU A 302 24.43 -17.35 -6.96
CA LEU A 302 24.69 -17.57 -8.38
C LEU A 302 23.41 -17.90 -9.17
N PHE A 303 22.48 -18.66 -8.59
CA PHE A 303 21.34 -19.25 -9.30
C PHE A 303 19.96 -19.01 -8.66
N GLY A 304 19.88 -18.39 -7.48
CA GLY A 304 18.63 -18.00 -6.84
C GLY A 304 17.86 -19.13 -6.13
N PHE A 305 18.50 -20.26 -5.82
CA PHE A 305 17.81 -21.38 -5.14
C PHE A 305 17.89 -21.27 -3.61
N GLN A 306 16.74 -21.25 -2.92
CA GLN A 306 16.65 -21.51 -1.47
C GLN A 306 16.90 -22.99 -1.17
N ASN A 307 17.47 -23.29 0.01
CA ASN A 307 17.65 -24.65 0.50
C ASN A 307 16.29 -25.33 0.71
N SER A 308 15.96 -26.28 -0.16
CA SER A 308 14.95 -27.30 0.09
C SER A 308 15.54 -28.35 1.05
N ASN A 309 15.47 -28.09 2.34
CA ASN A 309 15.60 -29.12 3.38
C ASN A 309 14.30 -29.22 4.17
N GLU A 310 13.19 -29.36 3.45
CA GLU A 310 12.05 -30.14 3.92
C GLU A 310 11.60 -31.03 2.75
N SER A 311 11.33 -32.28 3.09
CA SER A 311 10.96 -33.40 2.22
C SER A 311 10.03 -33.03 1.05
N PRO A 312 10.31 -33.47 -0.18
CA PRO A 312 9.56 -33.03 -1.36
C PRO A 312 8.19 -33.74 -1.39
N THR A 313 7.13 -32.97 -1.17
CA THR A 313 5.85 -33.22 -1.84
C THR A 313 5.75 -32.22 -2.99
N SER A 314 5.77 -32.76 -4.20
CA SER A 314 5.86 -32.07 -5.48
C SER A 314 4.69 -31.15 -5.77
N TYR A 315 4.97 -29.87 -6.07
CA TYR A 315 4.20 -29.08 -7.05
C TYR A 315 5.15 -28.17 -7.82
N GLY A 316 5.21 -28.37 -9.14
CA GLY A 316 6.17 -27.71 -10.02
C GLY A 316 5.89 -26.22 -10.18
N SER A 317 6.87 -25.39 -9.78
CA SER A 317 7.02 -24.03 -10.28
C SER A 317 7.98 -24.07 -11.47
N ASN A 318 7.46 -23.74 -12.66
CA ASN A 318 8.27 -23.56 -13.86
C ASN A 318 9.26 -22.41 -13.64
N SER A 319 10.54 -22.73 -13.50
CA SER A 319 11.64 -21.80 -13.72
C SER A 319 11.80 -21.56 -15.23
N GLY A 320 11.17 -20.51 -15.76
CA GLY A 320 11.38 -20.08 -17.14
C GLY A 320 10.36 -19.07 -17.63
N TYR A 321 10.79 -17.82 -17.85
CA TYR A 321 10.08 -16.72 -18.53
C TYR A 321 8.61 -16.49 -18.11
N LYS A 322 8.31 -15.38 -17.42
CA LYS A 322 6.93 -14.98 -17.09
C LYS A 322 6.17 -14.69 -18.41
N GLN A 323 5.41 -15.69 -18.89
CA GLN A 323 4.62 -15.62 -20.12
C GLN A 323 3.46 -14.65 -19.96
N GLN A 324 3.05 -14.06 -21.08
CA GLN A 324 1.90 -13.17 -21.11
C GLN A 324 0.61 -13.92 -20.73
N GLN A 325 -0.10 -13.39 -19.74
CA GLN A 325 -1.32 -13.94 -19.18
C GLN A 325 -2.56 -13.32 -19.85
N LYS A 326 -3.72 -13.92 -19.55
CA LYS A 326 -5.03 -13.43 -19.98
C LYS A 326 -5.81 -12.92 -18.78
N VAL A 327 -6.65 -11.93 -19.00
CA VAL A 327 -7.54 -11.36 -17.99
C VAL A 327 -8.94 -11.89 -18.22
N ALA A 328 -9.59 -12.35 -17.15
CA ALA A 328 -11.00 -12.73 -17.13
C ALA A 328 -11.77 -11.73 -16.26
N ILE A 329 -12.84 -11.14 -16.79
CA ILE A 329 -13.67 -10.17 -16.08
C ILE A 329 -15.15 -10.48 -16.28
N GLY A 330 -15.93 -10.34 -15.20
CA GLY A 330 -17.39 -10.39 -15.22
C GLY A 330 -17.97 -9.00 -14.96
N ASP A 331 -19.04 -8.64 -15.66
CA ASP A 331 -19.71 -7.36 -15.48
C ASP A 331 -21.12 -7.47 -14.86
N GLN A 332 -21.74 -6.31 -14.65
CA GLN A 332 -23.06 -6.19 -14.03
C GLN A 332 -24.20 -6.59 -14.98
N ASP A 333 -23.93 -6.69 -16.29
CA ASP A 333 -24.86 -7.15 -17.32
C ASP A 333 -24.78 -8.68 -17.52
N GLY A 334 -24.03 -9.35 -16.64
CA GLY A 334 -23.89 -10.81 -16.63
C GLY A 334 -22.95 -11.35 -17.71
N VAL A 335 -22.09 -10.51 -18.27
CA VAL A 335 -21.15 -10.91 -19.31
C VAL A 335 -19.78 -11.25 -18.74
N LEU A 336 -19.31 -12.46 -19.03
CA LEU A 336 -17.94 -12.88 -18.81
C LEU A 336 -17.12 -12.65 -20.09
N GLN A 337 -16.05 -11.89 -19.97
CA GLN A 337 -15.11 -11.61 -21.06
C GLN A 337 -13.70 -12.05 -20.69
N VAL A 338 -13.00 -12.69 -21.62
CA VAL A 338 -11.57 -13.01 -21.50
C VAL A 338 -10.80 -12.34 -22.62
N PHE A 339 -9.76 -11.59 -22.27
CA PHE A 339 -8.93 -10.87 -23.21
C PHE A 339 -7.44 -10.97 -22.89
N SER A 340 -6.59 -10.60 -23.83
CA SER A 340 -5.16 -10.36 -23.64
C SER A 340 -4.74 -9.12 -24.40
N MET A 341 -3.57 -8.57 -24.07
CA MET A 341 -2.96 -7.51 -24.86
C MET A 341 -2.01 -8.13 -25.89
N LYS A 342 -1.95 -7.59 -27.11
CA LYS A 342 -0.93 -7.99 -28.09
C LYS A 342 -0.53 -6.77 -28.90
N LYS A 343 0.74 -6.35 -28.80
CA LYS A 343 1.25 -5.11 -29.44
C LYS A 343 0.37 -3.90 -29.07
N ASP A 344 0.05 -3.75 -27.79
CA ASP A 344 -0.82 -2.69 -27.24
C ASP A 344 -2.26 -2.65 -27.76
N GLU A 345 -2.70 -3.69 -28.48
CA GLU A 345 -4.10 -3.86 -28.89
C GLU A 345 -4.81 -4.91 -28.04
N LEU A 346 -6.09 -4.65 -27.75
CA LEU A 346 -6.97 -5.55 -27.02
C LEU A 346 -7.38 -6.72 -27.92
N GLN A 347 -7.00 -7.94 -27.54
CA GLN A 347 -7.45 -9.16 -28.18
C GLN A 347 -8.47 -9.89 -27.30
N VAL A 348 -9.75 -9.83 -27.66
CA VAL A 348 -10.81 -10.59 -27.00
C VAL A 348 -10.77 -12.06 -27.47
N HIS A 349 -10.66 -13.00 -26.52
CA HIS A 349 -10.66 -14.44 -26.80
C HIS A 349 -12.08 -15.00 -26.85
N PHE A 350 -12.92 -14.62 -25.88
CA PHE A 350 -14.36 -14.89 -25.91
C PHE A 350 -15.11 -13.89 -25.02
N LYS A 351 -16.40 -13.75 -25.30
CA LYS A 351 -17.37 -12.99 -24.53
C LYS A 351 -18.67 -13.79 -24.47
N THR A 352 -19.26 -13.95 -23.29
CA THR A 352 -20.56 -14.64 -23.16
C THR A 352 -21.71 -13.70 -23.55
N LEU A 353 -22.90 -14.28 -23.74
CA LEU A 353 -24.12 -13.48 -23.86
C LEU A 353 -24.45 -12.83 -22.51
N PRO A 354 -25.11 -11.66 -22.50
CA PRO A 354 -25.66 -11.05 -21.29
C PRO A 354 -26.52 -12.02 -20.49
N ASN A 355 -26.46 -11.91 -19.18
CA ASN A 355 -27.19 -12.74 -18.23
C ASN A 355 -27.45 -11.96 -16.95
N GLU A 356 -27.78 -12.67 -15.87
CA GLU A 356 -27.85 -12.06 -14.55
C GLU A 356 -26.49 -11.55 -14.09
N LYS A 357 -26.52 -10.45 -13.35
CA LYS A 357 -25.35 -9.78 -12.76
C LYS A 357 -24.36 -10.79 -12.17
N ILE A 358 -23.09 -10.69 -12.57
CA ILE A 358 -22.02 -11.49 -11.99
C ILE A 358 -21.61 -10.86 -10.66
N ALA A 359 -21.77 -11.62 -9.58
CA ALA A 359 -21.39 -11.21 -8.23
C ALA A 359 -19.93 -11.57 -7.90
N SER A 360 -19.42 -12.67 -8.46
CA SER A 360 -18.06 -13.14 -8.19
C SER A 360 -17.47 -13.90 -9.38
N VAL A 361 -16.16 -13.73 -9.59
CA VAL A 361 -15.35 -14.51 -10.54
C VAL A 361 -14.16 -15.08 -9.79
N LYS A 362 -13.97 -16.41 -9.86
CA LYS A 362 -12.83 -17.10 -9.23
C LYS A 362 -12.21 -18.10 -10.21
N LEU A 363 -10.90 -18.22 -10.14
CA LEU A 363 -10.19 -19.30 -10.82
C LEU A 363 -10.16 -20.53 -9.92
N GLY A 364 -10.36 -21.70 -10.51
CA GLY A 364 -10.26 -22.98 -9.83
C GLY A 364 -9.57 -24.03 -10.70
N GLY A 365 -9.16 -25.11 -10.06
CA GLY A 365 -8.50 -26.24 -10.70
C GLY A 365 -8.41 -27.39 -9.71
N GLN A 366 -8.05 -28.58 -10.21
CA GLN A 366 -7.80 -29.73 -9.34
C GLN A 366 -6.65 -29.39 -8.37
N SER A 367 -6.73 -29.84 -7.12
CA SER A 367 -5.69 -29.60 -6.12
C SER A 367 -4.33 -29.97 -6.69
N GLY A 368 -3.39 -29.03 -6.67
CA GLY A 368 -2.06 -29.25 -7.20
C GLY A 368 -1.86 -28.99 -8.70
N SER A 369 -2.93 -28.70 -9.44
CA SER A 369 -2.86 -28.30 -10.85
C SER A 369 -2.98 -26.78 -10.99
N VAL A 370 -2.62 -26.26 -12.17
CA VAL A 370 -2.84 -24.85 -12.50
C VAL A 370 -4.35 -24.57 -12.51
N ALA A 371 -4.78 -23.56 -11.75
CA ALA A 371 -6.17 -23.10 -11.74
C ALA A 371 -6.54 -22.43 -13.07
N ASP A 372 -7.05 -23.22 -14.02
CA ASP A 372 -7.36 -22.80 -15.40
C ASP A 372 -8.87 -22.78 -15.74
N LYS A 373 -9.72 -23.08 -14.76
CA LYS A 373 -11.19 -23.00 -14.87
C LYS A 373 -11.70 -21.70 -14.28
N ILE A 374 -12.61 -21.07 -14.99
CA ILE A 374 -13.21 -19.80 -14.59
C ILE A 374 -14.61 -20.11 -14.04
N PHE A 375 -14.83 -19.83 -12.77
CA PHE A 375 -16.13 -19.94 -12.12
C PHE A 375 -16.73 -18.56 -11.97
N THR A 376 -18.03 -18.45 -12.26
CA THR A 376 -18.82 -17.23 -12.12
C THR A 376 -20.04 -17.53 -11.24
N ALA A 377 -20.35 -16.64 -10.31
CA ALA A 377 -21.57 -16.70 -9.51
C ALA A 377 -22.53 -15.58 -9.94
N SER A 378 -23.78 -15.94 -10.17
CA SER A 378 -24.86 -15.04 -10.57
C SER A 378 -26.16 -15.57 -9.97
N GLU A 379 -26.94 -14.73 -9.28
CA GLU A 379 -28.09 -15.15 -8.46
C GLU A 379 -27.71 -16.32 -7.53
N ASN A 380 -28.41 -17.45 -7.60
CA ASN A 380 -28.16 -18.68 -6.84
C ASN A 380 -27.38 -19.74 -7.65
N LYS A 381 -26.77 -19.37 -8.79
CA LYS A 381 -26.13 -20.29 -9.74
C LYS A 381 -24.63 -20.05 -9.85
N VAL A 382 -23.88 -21.14 -10.00
CA VAL A 382 -22.46 -21.16 -10.30
C VAL A 382 -22.24 -21.77 -11.68
N ARG A 383 -21.60 -21.02 -12.58
CA ARG A 383 -21.25 -21.48 -13.94
C ARG A 383 -19.74 -21.59 -14.08
N GLY A 384 -19.26 -22.71 -14.60
CA GLY A 384 -17.85 -23.01 -14.85
C GLY A 384 -17.52 -23.04 -16.34
N PHE A 385 -16.53 -22.25 -16.74
CA PHE A 385 -16.04 -22.13 -18.11
C PHE A 385 -14.57 -22.55 -18.19
N ASN A 386 -14.20 -23.21 -19.28
CA ASN A 386 -12.78 -23.44 -19.54
C ASN A 386 -12.12 -22.18 -20.14
N LYS A 387 -10.80 -22.18 -20.26
CA LYS A 387 -10.01 -21.10 -20.89
C LYS A 387 -10.40 -20.73 -22.34
N LYS A 388 -11.22 -21.55 -23.01
CA LYS A 388 -11.72 -21.32 -24.37
C LYS A 388 -13.17 -20.79 -24.38
N GLY A 389 -13.78 -20.55 -23.22
CA GLY A 389 -15.16 -20.09 -23.09
C GLY A 389 -16.24 -21.18 -23.21
N LYS A 390 -15.86 -22.46 -23.27
CA LYS A 390 -16.85 -23.55 -23.24
C LYS A 390 -17.34 -23.76 -21.82
N LEU A 391 -18.65 -23.63 -21.62
CA LEU A 391 -19.35 -24.01 -20.40
C LEU A 391 -19.19 -25.52 -20.15
N PHE A 392 -18.69 -25.90 -18.97
CA PHE A 392 -18.57 -27.30 -18.55
C PHE A 392 -19.33 -27.60 -17.26
N LEU A 393 -19.69 -26.57 -16.49
CA LEU A 393 -20.48 -26.68 -15.28
C LEU A 393 -21.57 -25.61 -15.27
N ALA A 394 -22.81 -26.00 -14.96
CA ALA A 394 -23.88 -25.10 -14.59
C ALA A 394 -24.57 -25.71 -13.38
N PHE A 395 -24.32 -25.15 -12.21
CA PHE A 395 -24.76 -25.68 -10.93
C PHE A 395 -25.71 -24.69 -10.26
N GLU A 396 -26.90 -25.15 -9.90
CA GLU A 396 -27.85 -24.38 -9.11
C GLU A 396 -27.72 -24.80 -7.64
N THR A 397 -27.43 -23.85 -6.78
CA THR A 397 -27.20 -24.09 -5.35
C THR A 397 -28.54 -24.17 -4.61
N SER A 398 -28.54 -24.74 -3.40
CA SER A 398 -29.70 -24.72 -2.48
C SER A 398 -29.92 -23.37 -1.79
N LEU A 399 -29.09 -22.35 -2.09
CA LEU A 399 -29.26 -21.00 -1.54
C LEU A 399 -30.55 -20.36 -2.04
N THR A 400 -31.34 -19.82 -1.11
CA THR A 400 -32.51 -18.99 -1.41
C THR A 400 -32.13 -17.53 -1.66
N GLU A 401 -30.92 -17.14 -1.27
CA GLU A 401 -30.38 -15.79 -1.40
C GLU A 401 -29.42 -15.73 -2.60
N THR A 402 -29.20 -14.53 -3.14
CA THR A 402 -28.18 -14.30 -4.17
C THR A 402 -26.79 -14.53 -3.59
N ILE A 403 -25.95 -15.30 -4.29
CA ILE A 403 -24.55 -15.54 -3.96
C ILE A 403 -23.82 -14.19 -4.00
N ARG A 404 -23.19 -13.85 -2.87
CA ARG A 404 -22.41 -12.63 -2.70
C ARG A 404 -20.91 -12.90 -2.76
N SER A 405 -20.47 -14.00 -2.16
CA SER A 405 -19.08 -14.45 -2.22
C SER A 405 -19.00 -15.95 -2.48
N MET A 406 -17.92 -16.37 -3.13
CA MET A 406 -17.60 -17.77 -3.36
C MET A 406 -16.10 -18.00 -3.23
N CYS A 407 -15.75 -19.22 -2.81
CA CYS A 407 -14.39 -19.73 -2.82
C CYS A 407 -14.39 -21.11 -3.50
N VAL A 408 -13.41 -21.35 -4.37
CA VAL A 408 -13.24 -22.63 -5.07
C VAL A 408 -11.87 -23.19 -4.68
N SER A 409 -11.86 -24.37 -4.09
CA SER A 409 -10.64 -25.06 -3.66
C SER A 409 -10.70 -26.52 -4.07
N GLY A 410 -10.01 -26.88 -5.16
CA GLY A 410 -10.09 -28.24 -5.70
C GLY A 410 -11.52 -28.60 -6.11
N ASN A 411 -12.07 -29.65 -5.49
CA ASN A 411 -13.45 -30.10 -5.68
C ASN A 411 -14.44 -29.45 -4.70
N ASP A 412 -13.95 -28.68 -3.74
CA ASP A 412 -14.75 -27.97 -2.77
C ASP A 412 -15.19 -26.60 -3.32
N LEU A 413 -16.49 -26.36 -3.27
CA LEU A 413 -17.14 -25.11 -3.64
C LEU A 413 -17.85 -24.54 -2.41
N LEU A 414 -17.37 -23.39 -1.95
CA LEU A 414 -17.94 -22.63 -0.86
C LEU A 414 -18.72 -21.46 -1.45
N VAL A 415 -19.98 -21.32 -1.05
CA VAL A 415 -20.84 -20.21 -1.50
C VAL A 415 -21.55 -19.58 -0.32
N CYS A 416 -21.61 -18.26 -0.34
CA CYS A 416 -22.26 -17.46 0.71
C CYS A 416 -23.31 -16.53 0.09
N GLY A 417 -24.51 -16.56 0.66
CA GLY A 417 -25.49 -15.47 0.54
C GLY A 417 -25.19 -14.36 1.55
N ASN A 418 -26.22 -13.65 2.00
CA ASN A 418 -26.09 -12.69 3.09
C ASN A 418 -25.98 -13.40 4.45
N HIS A 419 -26.77 -14.45 4.68
CA HIS A 419 -26.77 -15.14 5.98
C HIS A 419 -26.49 -16.63 5.88
N VAL A 420 -26.54 -17.20 4.69
CA VAL A 420 -26.38 -18.64 4.50
C VAL A 420 -25.04 -18.94 3.87
N TYR A 421 -24.28 -19.83 4.50
CA TYR A 421 -23.09 -20.47 3.96
C TYR A 421 -23.43 -21.90 3.58
N ASN A 422 -23.04 -22.33 2.38
CA ASN A 422 -23.10 -23.72 1.96
C ASN A 422 -21.74 -24.19 1.46
N HIS A 423 -21.40 -25.42 1.85
CA HIS A 423 -20.24 -26.15 1.39
C HIS A 423 -20.70 -27.29 0.49
N TYR A 424 -20.24 -27.27 -0.75
CA TYR A 424 -20.42 -28.35 -1.71
C TYR A 424 -19.09 -29.04 -2.01
N ARG A 425 -19.14 -30.35 -2.22
CA ARG A 425 -18.03 -31.14 -2.76
C ARG A 425 -18.55 -31.92 -3.95
N ASP A 426 -17.95 -31.72 -5.13
CA ASP A 426 -18.43 -32.30 -6.38
C ASP A 426 -19.93 -32.02 -6.63
N CYS A 427 -20.35 -30.78 -6.37
CA CYS A 427 -21.74 -30.31 -6.48
C CYS A 427 -22.75 -31.02 -5.55
N LYS A 428 -22.28 -31.76 -4.53
CA LYS A 428 -23.11 -32.33 -3.47
C LYS A 428 -22.93 -31.55 -2.19
N GLU A 429 -24.04 -31.20 -1.55
CA GLU A 429 -24.00 -30.45 -0.30
C GLU A 429 -23.40 -31.30 0.83
N VAL A 430 -22.34 -30.79 1.46
CA VAL A 430 -21.63 -31.42 2.58
C VAL A 430 -22.11 -30.82 3.90
N GLY A 431 -22.44 -29.53 3.91
CA GLY A 431 -22.98 -28.87 5.07
C GLY A 431 -23.38 -27.42 4.79
N SER A 432 -24.25 -26.90 5.65
CA SER A 432 -24.73 -25.53 5.62
C SER A 432 -24.59 -24.89 7.00
N TYR A 433 -24.32 -23.59 7.04
CA TYR A 433 -24.33 -22.80 8.26
C TYR A 433 -25.16 -21.54 8.07
N LEU A 434 -26.01 -21.25 9.04
CA LEU A 434 -26.84 -20.06 9.07
C LEU A 434 -26.21 -19.05 10.03
N CYS A 435 -25.65 -17.98 9.47
CA CYS A 435 -24.94 -16.96 10.20
C CYS A 435 -25.89 -15.95 10.85
N GLY A 436 -25.58 -15.60 12.10
CA GLY A 436 -26.16 -14.48 12.85
C GLY A 436 -26.13 -13.16 12.06
N ASP A 437 -25.00 -12.92 11.41
CA ASP A 437 -24.61 -11.65 10.82
C ASP A 437 -24.61 -11.73 9.29
N VAL A 438 -24.45 -10.58 8.63
CA VAL A 438 -24.24 -10.56 7.18
C VAL A 438 -22.82 -11.05 6.88
N ILE A 439 -22.71 -12.11 6.08
CA ILE A 439 -21.44 -12.64 5.56
C ILE A 439 -20.96 -11.69 4.47
N VAL A 440 -19.74 -11.17 4.64
CA VAL A 440 -19.10 -10.25 3.72
C VAL A 440 -18.24 -11.01 2.72
N ASP A 441 -17.42 -11.95 3.21
CA ASP A 441 -16.52 -12.75 2.38
C ASP A 441 -16.23 -14.14 2.99
N VAL A 442 -15.75 -15.06 2.17
CA VAL A 442 -15.39 -16.43 2.58
C VAL A 442 -14.03 -16.84 2.02
N ALA A 443 -13.23 -17.47 2.88
CA ALA A 443 -11.96 -18.06 2.52
C ALA A 443 -11.86 -19.51 2.97
N ALA A 444 -11.11 -20.30 2.21
CA ALA A 444 -10.81 -21.69 2.48
C ALA A 444 -9.32 -21.85 2.79
N LEU A 445 -9.01 -22.53 3.89
CA LEU A 445 -7.67 -22.94 4.27
C LEU A 445 -7.59 -24.46 4.17
N CYS A 446 -6.64 -24.94 3.37
CA CYS A 446 -6.33 -26.36 3.19
C CYS A 446 -4.92 -26.63 3.69
N PRO A 447 -4.74 -26.93 4.99
CA PRO A 447 -3.41 -27.13 5.53
C PRO A 447 -2.69 -28.30 4.91
N ASN A 448 -1.43 -28.11 4.54
CA ASN A 448 -0.52 -29.17 4.07
C ASN A 448 -1.11 -30.05 2.95
N ASN A 449 -2.00 -29.51 2.11
CA ASN A 449 -2.76 -30.26 1.11
C ASN A 449 -3.52 -31.49 1.67
N THR A 450 -3.96 -31.42 2.93
CA THR A 450 -4.82 -32.45 3.54
C THR A 450 -6.26 -32.33 3.06
N SER A 451 -7.07 -33.36 3.31
CA SER A 451 -8.54 -33.31 3.07
C SER A 451 -9.30 -32.45 4.09
N ARG A 452 -8.59 -31.88 5.07
CA ARG A 452 -9.16 -31.06 6.14
C ARG A 452 -9.31 -29.63 5.63
N LEU A 453 -10.55 -29.16 5.59
CA LEU A 453 -10.90 -27.83 5.11
C LEU A 453 -11.34 -26.98 6.30
N ILE A 454 -10.60 -25.90 6.58
CA ILE A 454 -11.03 -24.86 7.51
C ILE A 454 -11.62 -23.72 6.69
N THR A 455 -12.83 -23.31 7.04
CA THR A 455 -13.49 -22.18 6.40
C THR A 455 -13.46 -20.98 7.32
N VAL A 456 -13.16 -19.80 6.79
CA VAL A 456 -13.24 -18.55 7.54
C VAL A 456 -14.30 -17.67 6.90
N LEU A 457 -15.28 -17.24 7.69
CA LEU A 457 -16.33 -16.30 7.30
C LEU A 457 -16.04 -14.93 7.90
N ALA A 458 -15.87 -13.91 7.06
CA ALA A 458 -15.86 -12.52 7.47
C ALA A 458 -17.29 -12.02 7.61
N CYS A 459 -17.65 -11.47 8.77
CA CYS A 459 -19.02 -11.05 9.07
C CYS A 459 -19.08 -9.56 9.41
N SER A 460 -20.15 -8.88 8.99
CA SER A 460 -20.34 -7.45 9.22
C SER A 460 -20.45 -7.06 10.70
N GLY A 461 -20.83 -8.00 11.57
CA GLY A 461 -20.89 -7.85 13.03
C GLY A 461 -19.51 -7.84 13.72
N ARG A 462 -18.45 -7.43 13.01
CA ARG A 462 -17.05 -7.34 13.48
C ARG A 462 -16.51 -8.66 14.02
N VAL A 463 -16.77 -9.76 13.31
CA VAL A 463 -16.27 -11.08 13.69
C VAL A 463 -15.75 -11.89 12.51
N LEU A 464 -14.73 -12.70 12.77
CA LEU A 464 -14.37 -13.83 11.91
C LEU A 464 -14.90 -15.11 12.54
N ARG A 465 -15.71 -15.87 11.80
CA ARG A 465 -16.17 -17.19 12.24
C ARG A 465 -15.33 -18.25 11.57
N ILE A 466 -14.60 -19.03 12.36
CA ILE A 466 -13.79 -20.15 11.90
C ILE A 466 -14.66 -21.40 11.97
N LEU A 467 -14.92 -22.01 10.83
CA LEU A 467 -15.77 -23.18 10.67
C LEU A 467 -14.95 -24.40 10.27
N GLU A 468 -15.38 -25.55 10.77
CA GLU A 468 -14.91 -26.86 10.33
C GLU A 468 -16.13 -27.77 10.13
N HIS A 469 -16.27 -28.41 8.96
CA HIS A 469 -17.46 -29.19 8.60
C HIS A 469 -18.79 -28.41 8.77
N ALA A 470 -18.81 -27.15 8.34
CA ALA A 470 -19.95 -26.23 8.47
C ALA A 470 -20.41 -25.98 9.93
N ARG A 471 -19.57 -26.24 10.93
CA ARG A 471 -19.81 -25.93 12.35
C ARG A 471 -18.81 -24.90 12.84
N VAL A 472 -19.26 -23.93 13.61
CA VAL A 472 -18.38 -22.90 14.19
C VAL A 472 -17.46 -23.57 15.22
N ARG A 473 -16.16 -23.54 14.93
CA ARG A 473 -15.09 -23.96 15.84
C ARG A 473 -14.76 -22.84 16.82
N GLN A 474 -14.69 -21.61 16.33
CA GLN A 474 -14.33 -20.42 17.11
C GLN A 474 -14.84 -19.15 16.42
N THR A 475 -15.18 -18.13 17.21
CA THR A 475 -15.49 -16.79 16.74
C THR A 475 -14.42 -15.84 17.26
N LEU A 476 -13.79 -15.07 16.36
CA LEU A 476 -12.82 -14.04 16.69
C LEU A 476 -13.49 -12.67 16.63
N GLU A 477 -13.34 -11.88 17.68
CA GLU A 477 -13.82 -10.49 17.73
C GLU A 477 -12.80 -9.55 17.09
N LEU A 478 -13.30 -8.60 16.32
CA LEU A 478 -12.53 -7.64 15.55
C LEU A 478 -12.87 -6.22 15.99
N GLU A 479 -11.93 -5.30 15.79
CA GLU A 479 -12.14 -3.88 16.14
C GLU A 479 -12.95 -3.13 15.07
N SER A 480 -12.91 -3.64 13.84
CA SER A 480 -13.46 -3.03 12.64
C SER A 480 -14.19 -4.07 11.80
N VAL A 481 -15.03 -3.61 10.88
CA VAL A 481 -15.82 -4.49 10.01
C VAL A 481 -14.88 -5.08 8.96
N PRO A 482 -14.75 -6.42 8.87
CA PRO A 482 -13.94 -7.06 7.85
C PRO A 482 -14.61 -6.92 6.47
N THR A 483 -13.83 -6.59 5.44
CA THR A 483 -14.33 -6.28 4.09
C THR A 483 -13.91 -7.28 3.04
N VAL A 484 -12.75 -7.92 3.19
CA VAL A 484 -12.22 -8.91 2.25
C VAL A 484 -11.27 -9.87 2.95
N LEU A 485 -11.28 -11.13 2.52
CA LEU A 485 -10.37 -12.17 2.94
C LEU A 485 -9.47 -12.60 1.77
N TYR A 486 -8.19 -12.81 2.05
CA TYR A 486 -7.24 -13.33 1.06
C TYR A 486 -6.31 -14.36 1.69
N VAL A 487 -6.11 -15.47 0.98
CA VAL A 487 -5.21 -16.55 1.41
C VAL A 487 -3.96 -16.48 0.54
N PRO A 488 -2.79 -16.10 1.09
CA PRO A 488 -1.53 -16.10 0.34
C PRO A 488 -1.19 -17.48 -0.22
N LYS A 489 -0.55 -17.52 -1.39
CA LYS A 489 -0.13 -18.78 -2.00
C LYS A 489 1.00 -19.39 -1.19
N GLY A 490 0.96 -20.71 -1.00
CA GLY A 490 2.04 -21.46 -0.34
C GLY A 490 2.01 -21.46 1.19
N ILE A 491 1.12 -20.69 1.84
CA ILE A 491 1.03 -20.63 3.29
C ILE A 491 -0.39 -21.00 3.75
N GLY A 492 -0.60 -22.28 4.08
CA GLY A 492 -1.92 -22.89 4.24
C GLY A 492 -2.68 -22.57 5.53
N ASP A 493 -2.06 -21.90 6.50
CA ASP A 493 -2.62 -21.57 7.81
C ASP A 493 -2.71 -20.05 8.08
N ARG A 494 -2.40 -19.24 7.06
CA ARG A 494 -2.40 -17.77 7.13
C ARG A 494 -3.51 -17.17 6.29
N ILE A 495 -4.13 -16.12 6.83
CA ILE A 495 -5.18 -15.37 6.13
C ILE A 495 -5.00 -13.87 6.37
N LEU A 496 -5.03 -13.11 5.29
CA LEU A 496 -5.06 -11.66 5.30
C LEU A 496 -6.51 -11.19 5.33
N CYS A 497 -6.80 -10.25 6.21
CA CYS A 497 -8.11 -9.61 6.32
C CYS A 497 -7.96 -8.11 6.13
N GLY A 498 -8.70 -7.54 5.18
CA GLY A 498 -8.87 -6.10 5.03
C GLY A 498 -10.09 -5.61 5.82
N PHE A 499 -10.04 -4.36 6.28
CA PHE A 499 -11.07 -3.78 7.14
C PHE A 499 -11.64 -2.46 6.60
N SER A 500 -12.79 -2.07 7.15
CA SER A 500 -13.51 -0.84 6.81
C SER A 500 -12.79 0.45 7.22
N ASP A 501 -11.92 0.38 8.23
CA ASP A 501 -11.04 1.49 8.65
C ASP A 501 -9.75 1.57 7.83
N GLY A 502 -9.59 0.67 6.86
CA GLY A 502 -8.41 0.64 6.00
C GLY A 502 -7.23 -0.16 6.55
N SER A 503 -7.33 -0.75 7.74
CA SER A 503 -6.31 -1.65 8.26
C SER A 503 -6.25 -2.97 7.49
N VAL A 504 -5.08 -3.62 7.51
CA VAL A 504 -4.86 -4.98 7.01
C VAL A 504 -4.18 -5.79 8.10
N ILE A 505 -4.80 -6.90 8.49
CA ILE A 505 -4.30 -7.77 9.56
C ILE A 505 -4.06 -9.18 9.01
N LEU A 506 -2.92 -9.75 9.34
CA LEU A 506 -2.58 -11.15 9.12
C LEU A 506 -3.00 -11.97 10.33
N PHE A 507 -3.83 -12.99 10.10
CA PHE A 507 -4.20 -13.98 11.10
C PHE A 507 -3.47 -15.29 10.81
N HIS A 508 -2.79 -15.79 11.84
CA HIS A 508 -2.15 -17.10 11.89
C HIS A 508 -3.06 -18.04 12.66
N LEU A 509 -3.70 -18.96 11.95
CA LEU A 509 -4.70 -19.86 12.53
C LEU A 509 -4.04 -21.18 12.91
N ASN A 510 -3.93 -21.45 14.22
CA ASN A 510 -3.48 -22.76 14.65
C ASN A 510 -4.53 -23.82 14.29
N LEU A 511 -4.07 -24.84 13.59
CA LEU A 511 -4.93 -25.90 13.07
C LEU A 511 -5.29 -26.93 14.14
N LEU A 512 -4.45 -27.03 15.18
CA LEU A 512 -4.59 -28.00 16.26
C LEU A 512 -5.17 -27.36 17.54
N SER A 513 -4.94 -26.07 17.78
CA SER A 513 -5.46 -25.32 18.94
C SER A 513 -6.38 -24.18 18.51
N THR A 514 -7.16 -23.62 19.44
CA THR A 514 -7.96 -22.40 19.23
C THR A 514 -7.13 -21.12 19.34
N GLU A 515 -5.80 -21.25 19.38
CA GLU A 515 -4.91 -20.10 19.41
C GLU A 515 -4.86 -19.46 18.04
N VAL A 516 -5.04 -18.15 18.01
CA VAL A 516 -4.92 -17.35 16.80
C VAL A 516 -3.99 -16.19 17.11
N LYS A 517 -2.89 -16.11 16.37
CA LYS A 517 -2.02 -14.94 16.42
C LYS A 517 -2.47 -13.96 15.37
N ARG A 518 -2.50 -12.68 15.72
CA ARG A 518 -2.88 -11.59 14.82
C ARG A 518 -1.75 -10.59 14.74
N GLU A 519 -1.52 -10.06 13.56
CA GLU A 519 -0.46 -9.14 13.28
C GLU A 519 -0.97 -8.04 12.35
N VAL A 520 -0.78 -6.78 12.75
CA VAL A 520 -1.26 -5.64 11.98
C VAL A 520 -0.19 -5.24 10.97
N LEU A 521 -0.46 -5.47 9.69
CA LEU A 521 0.50 -5.17 8.61
C LEU A 521 0.35 -3.74 8.09
N VAL A 522 -0.89 -3.25 8.05
CA VAL A 522 -1.20 -1.89 7.61
C VAL A 522 -2.17 -1.29 8.61
N ALA A 523 -1.81 -0.12 9.13
CA ALA A 523 -2.59 0.67 10.09
C ALA A 523 -2.48 2.15 9.73
N ASP A 524 -3.36 2.98 10.32
CA ASP A 524 -3.24 4.42 10.25
C ASP A 524 -1.93 4.87 10.95
N ARG A 525 -1.12 5.69 10.26
CA ARG A 525 0.13 6.24 10.81
C ARG A 525 -0.07 7.73 11.06
N GLU A 526 0.42 8.23 12.19
CA GLU A 526 0.32 9.65 12.53
C GLU A 526 0.86 10.52 11.37
N GLY A 527 0.00 11.37 10.81
CA GLY A 527 0.34 12.29 9.72
C GLY A 527 -0.05 11.86 8.29
N GLU A 528 -0.46 10.61 8.04
CA GLU A 528 -0.84 10.14 6.67
C GLU A 528 -2.34 10.24 6.34
N GLY A 529 -3.17 10.60 7.33
CA GLY A 529 -4.61 10.78 7.19
C GLY A 529 -5.40 9.47 7.12
N ILE A 530 -6.67 9.53 7.52
CA ILE A 530 -7.54 8.34 7.66
C ILE A 530 -7.56 7.51 6.37
N LEU A 531 -7.20 6.23 6.52
CA LEU A 531 -7.23 5.25 5.44
C LEU A 531 -8.67 4.91 5.03
N SER A 532 -8.91 4.77 3.73
CA SER A 532 -10.20 4.30 3.23
C SER A 532 -10.30 2.77 3.30
N ALA A 533 -11.54 2.26 3.40
CA ALA A 533 -11.86 0.84 3.49
C ALA A 533 -11.12 0.01 2.43
N VAL A 534 -10.55 -1.12 2.85
CA VAL A 534 -9.91 -2.08 1.94
C VAL A 534 -11.01 -2.79 1.14
N THR A 535 -10.85 -2.87 -0.18
CA THR A 535 -11.84 -3.51 -1.07
C THR A 535 -11.32 -4.82 -1.67
N CYS A 536 -10.01 -4.91 -1.89
CA CYS A 536 -9.38 -6.12 -2.42
C CYS A 536 -7.91 -6.20 -2.03
N ILE A 537 -7.41 -7.43 -1.89
CA ILE A 537 -6.03 -7.74 -1.53
C ILE A 537 -5.51 -8.79 -2.54
N ALA A 538 -4.24 -8.66 -2.92
CA ALA A 538 -3.49 -9.74 -3.55
C ALA A 538 -2.04 -9.75 -3.07
N THR A 539 -1.37 -10.88 -3.28
CA THR A 539 0.08 -11.01 -3.12
C THR A 539 0.69 -11.44 -4.44
N TYR A 540 1.81 -10.84 -4.80
CA TYR A 540 2.54 -11.20 -6.01
C TYR A 540 3.97 -10.73 -5.95
N ASP A 541 4.90 -11.55 -6.46
CA ASP A 541 6.32 -11.23 -6.62
C ASP A 541 6.53 -10.31 -7.84
N LEU A 542 6.47 -9.00 -7.57
CA LEU A 542 6.65 -7.91 -8.52
C LEU A 542 8.13 -7.68 -8.82
N SER A 543 9.01 -7.83 -7.83
CA SER A 543 10.46 -7.61 -7.93
C SER A 543 11.23 -8.77 -8.57
N ALA A 544 10.60 -9.95 -8.70
CA ALA A 544 11.21 -11.18 -9.17
C ALA A 544 12.33 -11.71 -8.25
N ASP A 545 12.29 -11.36 -6.96
CA ASP A 545 13.23 -11.82 -5.94
C ASP A 545 12.74 -13.10 -5.21
N GLY A 546 11.50 -13.53 -5.51
CA GLY A 546 10.87 -14.70 -4.93
C GLY A 546 10.10 -14.44 -3.63
N LYS A 547 10.06 -13.19 -3.15
CA LYS A 547 9.19 -12.73 -2.07
C LYS A 547 7.97 -12.04 -2.69
N GLU A 548 6.78 -12.39 -2.24
CA GLU A 548 5.58 -11.72 -2.72
C GLU A 548 5.39 -10.38 -2.00
N GLU A 549 5.07 -9.31 -2.73
CA GLU A 549 4.62 -8.05 -2.15
C GLU A 549 3.11 -8.08 -1.88
N LEU A 550 2.68 -7.34 -0.85
CA LEU A 550 1.28 -7.14 -0.52
C LEU A 550 0.72 -5.97 -1.33
N ILE A 551 -0.33 -6.24 -2.10
CA ILE A 551 -1.02 -5.24 -2.93
C ILE A 551 -2.41 -5.00 -2.35
N VAL A 552 -2.69 -3.76 -1.99
CA VAL A 552 -3.94 -3.34 -1.32
C VAL A 552 -4.67 -2.32 -2.19
N GLY A 553 -5.91 -2.63 -2.54
CA GLY A 553 -6.83 -1.73 -3.23
C GLY A 553 -7.86 -1.18 -2.25
N ARG A 554 -8.15 0.11 -2.35
CA ARG A 554 -9.07 0.82 -1.45
C ARG A 554 -10.28 1.39 -2.17
N ARG A 555 -11.29 1.69 -1.36
CA ARG A 555 -12.54 2.33 -1.79
C ARG A 555 -12.40 3.79 -2.22
N ASP A 556 -11.38 4.51 -1.78
CA ASP A 556 -11.13 5.87 -2.29
C ASP A 556 -10.28 5.88 -3.57
N GLY A 557 -9.97 4.71 -4.13
CA GLY A 557 -9.14 4.55 -5.32
C GLY A 557 -7.65 4.55 -5.07
N THR A 558 -7.23 4.61 -3.81
CA THR A 558 -5.82 4.44 -3.45
C THR A 558 -5.40 2.98 -3.62
N LEU A 559 -4.35 2.77 -4.42
CA LEU A 559 -3.60 1.53 -4.52
C LEU A 559 -2.31 1.67 -3.72
N GLN A 560 -2.00 0.69 -2.89
CA GLN A 560 -0.74 0.61 -2.15
C GLN A 560 -0.07 -0.73 -2.40
N VAL A 561 1.26 -0.69 -2.49
CA VAL A 561 2.10 -1.90 -2.53
C VAL A 561 3.07 -1.83 -1.36
N PHE A 562 3.19 -2.95 -0.65
CA PHE A 562 4.07 -3.09 0.49
C PHE A 562 5.01 -4.27 0.31
N ALA A 563 6.30 -4.07 0.57
CA ALA A 563 7.25 -5.15 0.74
C ALA A 563 7.04 -5.79 2.12
N MET A 564 6.91 -7.12 2.14
CA MET A 564 6.76 -7.90 3.36
C MET A 564 8.13 -8.49 3.74
N ASN A 565 8.77 -7.91 4.75
CA ASN A 565 10.04 -8.39 5.27
C ASN A 565 9.77 -9.36 6.43
N SER A 566 10.17 -10.62 6.25
CA SER A 566 10.24 -11.59 7.33
C SER A 566 11.72 -11.90 7.52
N ASP A 567 12.34 -11.26 8.51
CA ASP A 567 13.65 -11.68 8.97
C ASP A 567 13.48 -12.96 9.80
N GLU A 568 14.32 -13.98 9.57
CA GLU A 568 14.26 -15.27 10.27
C GLU A 568 14.40 -15.15 11.81
N TYR A 569 14.79 -13.98 12.31
CA TYR A 569 14.99 -13.67 13.73
C TYR A 569 13.94 -12.72 14.33
N GLN A 570 12.97 -12.23 13.55
CA GLN A 570 11.89 -11.38 14.03
C GLN A 570 10.60 -12.20 14.18
N PHE A 571 9.90 -12.00 15.30
CA PHE A 571 8.57 -12.60 15.54
C PHE A 571 7.46 -11.89 14.76
N GLU A 572 7.75 -10.70 14.20
CA GLU A 572 6.81 -9.82 13.50
C GLU A 572 7.29 -9.61 12.06
N MET A 573 6.37 -9.74 11.09
CA MET A 573 6.50 -9.39 9.69
C MET A 573 6.40 -7.87 9.52
N GLU A 574 7.54 -7.23 9.25
CA GLU A 574 7.58 -5.80 8.97
C GLU A 574 7.08 -5.52 7.54
N CYS A 575 6.16 -4.56 7.42
CA CYS A 575 5.53 -4.19 6.17
C CYS A 575 5.92 -2.76 5.80
N THR A 576 6.66 -2.58 4.69
CA THR A 576 7.15 -1.27 4.24
C THR A 576 6.46 -0.86 2.95
N GLN A 577 5.82 0.31 2.93
CA GLN A 577 5.15 0.81 1.73
C GLN A 577 6.18 1.20 0.67
N ILE A 578 6.11 0.59 -0.51
CA ILE A 578 7.01 0.86 -1.63
C ILE A 578 6.34 1.65 -2.76
N TYR A 579 5.00 1.67 -2.81
CA TYR A 579 4.26 2.44 -3.82
C TYR A 579 2.88 2.84 -3.29
N ARG A 580 2.44 4.05 -3.67
CA ARG A 580 1.11 4.60 -3.37
C ARG A 580 0.67 5.54 -4.49
N GLU A 581 -0.50 5.28 -5.07
CA GLU A 581 -1.12 6.18 -6.05
C GLU A 581 -2.65 6.12 -5.90
N ASN A 582 -3.35 7.21 -6.23
CA ASN A 582 -4.81 7.27 -6.17
C ASN A 582 -5.38 7.48 -7.58
N PHE A 583 -6.36 6.65 -7.96
CA PHE A 583 -6.97 6.64 -9.29
C PHE A 583 -8.38 7.26 -9.35
N ASN A 584 -8.80 7.96 -8.29
CA ASN A 584 -10.05 8.71 -8.14
C ASN A 584 -11.35 7.89 -8.29
N GLU A 585 -11.26 6.57 -8.14
CA GLU A 585 -12.40 5.66 -8.24
C GLU A 585 -12.16 4.39 -7.42
N SER A 586 -13.17 3.83 -6.76
CA SER A 586 -13.00 2.60 -5.97
C SER A 586 -12.34 1.50 -6.78
N ILE A 587 -11.32 0.88 -6.21
CA ILE A 587 -10.71 -0.32 -6.77
C ILE A 587 -11.62 -1.49 -6.40
N SER A 588 -12.14 -2.21 -7.40
CA SER A 588 -13.05 -3.34 -7.22
C SER A 588 -12.32 -4.69 -7.22
N ALA A 589 -11.22 -4.80 -7.98
CA ALA A 589 -10.36 -5.96 -8.01
C ALA A 589 -8.94 -5.60 -8.42
N LEU A 590 -7.97 -6.38 -7.96
CA LEU A 590 -6.58 -6.28 -8.41
C LEU A 590 -5.92 -7.66 -8.44
N GLN A 591 -4.90 -7.81 -9.29
CA GLN A 591 -4.01 -8.97 -9.36
C GLN A 591 -2.62 -8.55 -9.85
N GLY A 592 -1.57 -9.20 -9.33
CA GLY A 592 -0.25 -9.14 -9.94
C GLY A 592 -0.12 -10.18 -11.07
N GLY A 593 0.59 -9.83 -12.12
CA GLY A 593 0.71 -10.68 -13.30
C GLY A 593 1.67 -10.14 -14.36
N CYS A 594 1.53 -10.60 -15.59
CA CYS A 594 2.25 -10.13 -16.77
C CYS A 594 1.27 -10.10 -17.95
N VAL A 595 0.68 -8.94 -18.28
CA VAL A 595 -0.42 -8.85 -19.27
C VAL A 595 -0.06 -8.02 -20.49
N GLY A 596 0.54 -6.85 -20.34
CA GLY A 596 0.92 -5.94 -21.42
C GLY A 596 2.14 -6.43 -22.20
N ALA A 597 3.28 -6.56 -21.52
CA ALA A 597 4.55 -6.95 -22.13
C ALA A 597 5.17 -8.19 -21.45
N THR A 598 5.71 -9.11 -22.25
CA THR A 598 6.35 -10.33 -21.74
C THR A 598 7.54 -10.00 -20.85
N ASN A 599 7.70 -10.73 -19.74
CA ASN A 599 8.74 -10.55 -18.71
C ASN A 599 8.67 -9.27 -17.88
N TYR A 600 7.71 -8.37 -18.12
CA TYR A 600 7.45 -7.24 -17.24
C TYR A 600 6.28 -7.57 -16.34
N THR A 601 6.50 -7.48 -15.04
CA THR A 601 5.48 -7.64 -14.01
C THR A 601 4.59 -6.41 -13.99
N GLU A 602 3.30 -6.65 -13.75
CA GLU A 602 2.27 -5.62 -13.75
C GLU A 602 1.30 -5.86 -12.60
N VAL A 603 0.80 -4.78 -12.01
CA VAL A 603 -0.40 -4.81 -11.18
C VAL A 603 -1.58 -4.45 -12.07
N VAL A 604 -2.46 -5.41 -12.33
CA VAL A 604 -3.70 -5.20 -13.09
C VAL A 604 -4.79 -4.79 -12.11
N VAL A 605 -5.41 -3.65 -12.38
CA VAL A 605 -6.40 -3.02 -11.52
C VAL A 605 -7.71 -2.87 -12.29
N CYS A 606 -8.83 -3.18 -11.63
CA CYS A 606 -10.17 -2.90 -12.09
C CYS A 606 -10.84 -1.92 -11.12
N THR A 607 -11.45 -0.86 -11.64
CA THR A 607 -12.22 0.11 -10.85
C THR A 607 -13.71 -0.24 -10.83
N TYR A 608 -14.51 0.51 -10.07
CA TYR A 608 -15.95 0.32 -9.94
C TYR A 608 -16.74 0.55 -11.25
N SER A 609 -16.41 1.57 -12.05
CA SER A 609 -16.99 1.77 -13.39
C SER A 609 -16.56 0.74 -14.43
N GLY A 610 -15.61 -0.14 -14.10
CA GLY A 610 -15.09 -1.16 -15.01
C GLY A 610 -13.88 -0.69 -15.83
N ARG A 611 -13.20 0.39 -15.43
CA ARG A 611 -11.91 0.77 -16.04
C ARG A 611 -10.85 -0.25 -15.62
N ILE A 612 -10.19 -0.85 -16.60
CA ILE A 612 -9.08 -1.80 -16.38
C ILE A 612 -7.78 -1.17 -16.85
N PHE A 613 -6.76 -1.18 -16.01
CA PHE A 613 -5.43 -0.69 -16.36
C PHE A 613 -4.33 -1.51 -15.67
N GLY A 614 -3.13 -1.48 -16.23
CA GLY A 614 -1.95 -2.16 -15.68
C GLY A 614 -0.89 -1.15 -15.25
N LEU A 615 -0.32 -1.31 -14.07
CA LEU A 615 0.86 -0.59 -13.59
C LEU A 615 2.07 -1.47 -13.85
N THR A 616 2.88 -1.11 -14.86
CA THR A 616 3.97 -1.96 -15.37
C THR A 616 5.34 -1.55 -14.85
N THR A 617 6.22 -2.54 -14.66
CA THR A 617 7.64 -2.33 -14.39
C THR A 617 8.45 -1.97 -15.65
N GLN A 618 7.83 -2.00 -16.83
CA GLN A 618 8.47 -1.55 -18.06
C GLN A 618 8.67 -0.03 -18.07
N CYS A 619 9.90 0.43 -18.26
CA CYS A 619 10.17 1.85 -18.51
C CYS A 619 9.65 2.26 -19.89
N ILE A 620 8.55 3.00 -19.93
CA ILE A 620 7.99 3.60 -21.15
C ILE A 620 8.53 5.03 -21.23
N SER A 621 9.67 5.24 -21.89
CA SER A 621 10.20 6.60 -22.09
C SER A 621 9.25 7.42 -22.97
N LYS A 622 8.83 8.58 -22.48
CA LYS A 622 8.12 9.59 -23.29
C LYS A 622 9.16 10.36 -24.10
N SER A 623 9.21 10.14 -25.41
CA SER A 623 9.89 11.04 -26.34
C SER A 623 9.07 12.33 -26.46
N LEU A 624 9.38 13.33 -25.65
CA LEU A 624 8.93 14.71 -25.86
C LEU A 624 10.17 15.48 -26.31
N GLY A 625 10.38 15.54 -27.62
CA GLY A 625 11.56 16.15 -28.23
C GLY A 625 11.44 16.18 -29.75
N ASP A 626 10.91 17.31 -30.22
CA ASP A 626 11.21 18.01 -31.48
C ASP A 626 10.62 17.58 -32.84
N ASN A 627 10.09 18.60 -33.52
CA ASN A 627 9.65 18.62 -34.90
C ASN A 627 10.85 18.94 -35.79
N GLY A 628 11.40 17.97 -36.54
CA GLY A 628 12.43 18.32 -37.52
C GLY A 628 13.16 17.16 -38.19
N THR A 629 12.57 16.69 -39.30
CA THR A 629 13.26 16.05 -40.45
C THR A 629 14.15 14.80 -40.28
N ARG A 630 13.62 13.70 -40.84
CA ARG A 630 14.27 12.59 -41.59
C ARG A 630 15.06 11.51 -40.82
N SER A 631 14.32 10.42 -40.58
CA SER A 631 14.65 8.99 -40.79
C SER A 631 16.02 8.46 -40.34
N GLU A 632 16.00 7.66 -39.28
CA GLU A 632 16.44 6.25 -39.35
C GLU A 632 15.57 5.38 -38.41
N LYS A 633 14.98 4.32 -38.98
CA LYS A 633 14.05 3.42 -38.31
C LYS A 633 14.81 2.43 -37.42
N ILE A 634 14.76 2.63 -36.11
CA ILE A 634 15.05 1.59 -35.11
C ILE A 634 13.71 1.02 -34.61
N ALA A 635 13.63 -0.32 -34.57
CA ALA A 635 12.42 -1.09 -34.30
C ALA A 635 11.94 -0.93 -32.85
N GLY A 636 11.02 0.02 -32.67
CA GLY A 636 10.26 0.27 -31.45
C GLY A 636 9.44 1.54 -31.67
N THR A 637 8.35 1.43 -32.43
CA THR A 637 7.50 2.57 -32.81
C THR A 637 7.07 3.36 -31.58
N PRO A 638 7.24 4.70 -31.56
CA PRO A 638 6.53 5.54 -30.61
C PRO A 638 5.03 5.34 -30.86
N ILE A 639 4.26 5.05 -29.81
CA ILE A 639 2.82 4.88 -29.91
C ILE A 639 2.25 6.13 -30.60
N ASP A 640 1.53 5.90 -31.69
CA ASP A 640 0.82 6.86 -32.53
C ASP A 640 -0.34 7.51 -31.74
N SER A 641 0.03 8.29 -30.72
CA SER A 641 -0.90 8.96 -29.81
C SER A 641 -1.82 9.90 -30.58
N SER A 642 -1.33 10.46 -31.69
CA SER A 642 -2.11 11.26 -32.63
C SER A 642 -3.17 10.43 -33.35
N ALA A 643 -2.83 9.28 -33.93
CA ALA A 643 -3.83 8.41 -34.57
C ALA A 643 -4.84 7.82 -33.58
N LYS A 644 -4.42 7.49 -32.36
CA LYS A 644 -5.34 7.07 -31.29
C LYS A 644 -6.30 8.20 -30.90
N LEU A 645 -5.80 9.43 -30.74
CA LEU A 645 -6.61 10.61 -30.45
C LEU A 645 -7.58 10.92 -31.58
N GLN A 646 -7.15 10.80 -32.84
CA GLN A 646 -8.01 11.03 -34.00
C GLN A 646 -9.13 9.99 -34.10
N ARG A 647 -8.84 8.71 -33.80
CA ARG A 647 -9.87 7.66 -33.71
C ARG A 647 -10.90 7.97 -32.62
N ILE A 648 -10.45 8.35 -31.42
CA ILE A 648 -11.35 8.72 -30.31
C ILE A 648 -12.22 9.92 -30.69
N ARG A 649 -11.65 10.95 -31.35
CA ARG A 649 -12.41 12.12 -31.81
C ARG A 649 -13.49 11.75 -32.84
N ALA A 650 -13.16 10.87 -33.78
CA ALA A 650 -14.13 10.38 -34.76
C ALA A 650 -15.27 9.60 -34.08
N GLU A 651 -14.93 8.71 -33.15
CA GLU A 651 -15.91 7.94 -32.37
C GLU A 651 -16.83 8.85 -31.54
N ILE A 652 -16.28 9.87 -30.86
CA ILE A 652 -17.07 10.87 -30.12
C ILE A 652 -18.05 11.56 -31.06
N TYR A 653 -17.59 12.02 -32.23
CA TYR A 653 -18.45 12.70 -33.19
C TYR A 653 -19.60 11.81 -33.71
N GLU A 654 -19.32 10.53 -34.00
CA GLU A 654 -20.34 9.57 -34.41
C GLU A 654 -21.35 9.27 -33.28
N LEU A 655 -20.88 9.12 -32.05
CA LEU A 655 -21.73 8.93 -30.87
C LEU A 655 -22.59 10.16 -30.58
N GLU A 656 -22.04 11.37 -30.69
CA GLU A 656 -22.78 12.62 -30.52
C GLU A 656 -23.94 12.73 -31.52
N GLN A 657 -23.70 12.42 -32.80
CA GLN A 657 -24.75 12.40 -33.81
C GLN A 657 -25.83 11.36 -33.51
N THR A 658 -25.42 10.16 -33.09
CA THR A 658 -26.34 9.06 -32.77
C THR A 658 -27.20 9.42 -31.56
N ILE A 659 -26.59 9.96 -30.50
CA ILE A 659 -27.28 10.43 -29.30
C ILE A 659 -28.24 11.57 -29.63
N ALA A 660 -27.85 12.53 -30.48
CA ALA A 660 -28.73 13.63 -30.88
C ALA A 660 -30.00 13.12 -31.59
N LYS A 661 -29.85 12.18 -32.53
CA LYS A 661 -30.98 11.54 -33.24
C LYS A 661 -31.89 10.77 -32.30
N GLU A 662 -31.32 9.97 -31.39
CA GLU A 662 -32.12 9.19 -30.44
C GLU A 662 -32.78 10.08 -29.37
N ARG A 663 -32.17 11.21 -28.97
CA ARG A 663 -32.79 12.21 -28.11
C ARG A 663 -34.00 12.87 -28.77
N GLU A 664 -33.88 13.28 -30.03
CA GLU A 664 -35.01 13.82 -30.80
C GLU A 664 -36.14 12.80 -30.92
N ARG A 665 -35.80 11.54 -31.26
CA ARG A 665 -36.76 10.43 -31.30
C ARG A 665 -37.45 10.21 -29.96
N TYR A 666 -36.71 10.23 -28.86
CA TYR A 666 -37.26 10.07 -27.51
C TYR A 666 -38.21 11.23 -27.16
N GLN A 667 -37.84 12.47 -27.48
CA GLN A 667 -38.67 13.66 -27.24
C GLN A 667 -39.97 13.61 -28.03
N LEU A 668 -39.92 13.27 -29.32
CA LEU A 668 -41.09 13.09 -30.18
C LEU A 668 -42.00 11.96 -29.66
N SER A 669 -41.42 10.85 -29.22
CA SER A 669 -42.16 9.71 -28.66
C SER A 669 -42.87 10.07 -27.35
N THR A 670 -42.27 10.94 -26.53
CA THR A 670 -42.87 11.42 -25.27
C THR A 670 -44.01 12.42 -25.51
N GLN A 671 -43.98 13.15 -26.63
CA GLN A 671 -45.03 14.10 -27.03
C GLN A 671 -46.19 13.44 -27.76
N ALA A 672 -45.97 12.28 -28.38
CA ALA A 672 -47.02 11.50 -28.98
C ALA A 672 -47.99 11.01 -27.89
N LEU A 673 -49.29 11.24 -28.04
CA LEU A 673 -50.38 10.77 -27.15
C LEU A 673 -50.49 9.24 -27.00
N SER A 674 -49.50 8.48 -27.50
CA SER A 674 -49.37 7.05 -27.28
C SER A 674 -48.96 6.75 -25.83
N SER A 675 -49.44 5.63 -25.28
CA SER A 675 -49.19 5.16 -23.90
C SER A 675 -47.75 4.67 -23.63
N GLY A 676 -46.73 5.27 -24.28
CA GLY A 676 -45.34 4.91 -24.08
C GLY A 676 -44.87 5.32 -22.68
N LEU A 677 -44.33 4.38 -21.91
CA LEU A 677 -43.73 4.65 -20.61
C LEU A 677 -42.24 5.03 -20.80
N SER A 678 -41.82 6.15 -20.23
CA SER A 678 -40.39 6.51 -20.15
C SER A 678 -39.66 5.55 -19.21
N ALA A 679 -38.69 4.82 -19.74
CA ALA A 679 -37.81 3.98 -18.93
C ALA A 679 -36.76 4.85 -18.22
N ILE A 680 -36.58 4.61 -16.92
CA ILE A 680 -35.55 5.27 -16.10
C ILE A 680 -34.35 4.33 -15.99
N PRO A 681 -33.12 4.78 -16.27
CA PRO A 681 -31.93 3.97 -16.07
C PRO A 681 -31.75 3.69 -14.57
N MET A 682 -31.76 2.41 -14.20
CA MET A 682 -31.48 1.98 -12.84
C MET A 682 -29.98 1.78 -12.67
N LEU A 683 -29.31 2.73 -12.03
CA LEU A 683 -27.89 2.60 -11.72
C LEU A 683 -27.68 1.83 -10.42
N PRO A 684 -26.65 0.97 -10.35
CA PRO A 684 -26.21 0.41 -9.08
C PRO A 684 -25.56 1.50 -8.22
N ILE A 685 -26.06 1.67 -7.00
CA ILE A 685 -25.45 2.52 -5.97
C ILE A 685 -24.66 1.60 -5.03
N ASN A 686 -23.36 1.84 -4.95
CA ASN A 686 -22.48 1.27 -3.95
C ASN A 686 -22.45 2.20 -2.74
N ASP A 687 -23.22 1.87 -1.72
CA ASP A 687 -23.32 2.65 -0.49
C ASP A 687 -22.81 1.90 0.74
N SER A 688 -22.29 2.66 1.71
CA SER A 688 -21.78 2.15 2.98
C SER A 688 -22.11 3.13 4.08
N PHE A 689 -22.75 2.63 5.14
CA PHE A 689 -23.18 3.44 6.28
C PHE A 689 -22.60 2.83 7.57
N VAL A 690 -21.51 3.41 8.08
CA VAL A 690 -20.70 2.81 9.16
C VAL A 690 -20.48 3.82 10.28
N LEU A 691 -20.59 3.35 11.53
CA LEU A 691 -20.23 4.11 12.72
C LEU A 691 -18.73 3.96 12.99
N SER A 692 -18.02 5.09 12.98
CA SER A 692 -16.60 5.16 13.35
C SER A 692 -16.42 5.05 14.87
N LYS A 693 -15.50 4.18 15.29
CA LYS A 693 -15.14 3.99 16.70
C LYS A 693 -14.31 5.16 17.25
N GLU A 694 -13.49 5.78 16.40
CA GLU A 694 -12.47 6.75 16.82
C GLU A 694 -13.06 8.09 17.26
N ASP A 695 -14.06 8.59 16.54
CA ASP A 695 -14.64 9.92 16.76
C ASP A 695 -16.16 9.90 16.98
N ALA A 696 -16.75 8.70 17.03
CA ALA A 696 -18.18 8.48 17.23
C ALA A 696 -19.04 9.31 16.24
N THR A 697 -18.66 9.22 14.96
CA THR A 697 -19.36 9.81 13.81
C THR A 697 -19.81 8.72 12.83
N PHE A 698 -20.87 8.99 12.08
CA PHE A 698 -21.28 8.15 10.97
C PHE A 698 -20.58 8.62 9.69
N LEU A 699 -20.04 7.66 8.94
CA LEU A 699 -19.54 7.85 7.58
C LEU A 699 -20.51 7.17 6.60
N LEU A 700 -21.13 7.99 5.75
CA LEU A 700 -21.92 7.56 4.61
C LEU A 700 -21.11 7.77 3.33
N SER A 701 -20.64 6.67 2.73
CA SER A 701 -20.02 6.69 1.40
C SER A 701 -21.05 6.31 0.35
N LEU A 702 -21.09 7.06 -0.75
CA LEU A 702 -21.94 6.80 -1.91
C LEU A 702 -21.08 6.79 -3.17
N GLU A 703 -21.27 5.79 -4.01
CA GLU A 703 -20.59 5.69 -5.29
C GLU A 703 -21.54 5.13 -6.36
N ILE A 704 -21.50 5.74 -7.54
CA ILE A 704 -22.26 5.32 -8.72
C ILE A 704 -21.34 5.27 -9.95
N PRO A 705 -21.64 4.44 -10.96
CA PRO A 705 -20.73 4.25 -12.11
C PRO A 705 -20.60 5.48 -13.02
N THR A 706 -21.43 6.50 -12.81
CA THR A 706 -21.48 7.72 -13.60
C THR A 706 -21.31 8.93 -12.70
N PRO A 707 -20.79 10.07 -13.18
CA PRO A 707 -20.59 11.24 -12.33
C PRO A 707 -21.87 11.68 -11.63
N ILE A 708 -21.77 11.98 -10.34
CA ILE A 708 -22.83 12.56 -9.52
C ILE A 708 -22.93 14.04 -9.86
N GLU A 709 -24.14 14.54 -10.08
CA GLU A 709 -24.39 15.97 -10.25
C GLU A 709 -24.74 16.61 -8.90
N HIS A 710 -25.72 16.02 -8.20
CA HIS A 710 -26.21 16.50 -6.92
C HIS A 710 -26.54 15.34 -5.97
N VAL A 711 -26.27 15.56 -4.68
CA VAL A 711 -26.81 14.74 -3.59
C VAL A 711 -27.62 15.64 -2.65
N LEU A 712 -28.92 15.35 -2.51
CA LEU A 712 -29.77 16.04 -1.54
C LEU A 712 -29.94 15.18 -0.30
N LEU A 713 -29.78 15.79 0.86
CA LEU A 713 -30.00 15.20 2.17
C LEU A 713 -31.23 15.81 2.80
N GLN A 714 -32.14 14.95 3.23
CA GLN A 714 -33.28 15.32 4.07
C GLN A 714 -33.27 14.42 5.31
N CYS A 715 -33.37 15.01 6.49
CA CYS A 715 -33.45 14.26 7.73
C CYS A 715 -34.54 14.85 8.64
N ASP A 716 -35.31 13.99 9.28
CA ASP A 716 -36.31 14.34 10.30
C ASP A 716 -35.71 14.36 11.72
N ALA A 717 -34.53 13.79 11.94
CA ALA A 717 -33.76 13.88 13.18
C ALA A 717 -32.66 14.95 13.11
N PRO A 718 -32.36 15.62 14.25
CA PRO A 718 -31.24 16.56 14.32
C PRO A 718 -29.91 15.80 14.15
N ILE A 719 -29.19 16.12 13.08
CA ILE A 719 -27.83 15.64 12.84
C ILE A 719 -26.91 16.82 12.49
N THR A 720 -25.64 16.70 12.83
CA THR A 720 -24.63 17.70 12.49
C THR A 720 -23.73 17.16 11.39
N LEU A 721 -23.80 17.75 10.19
CA LEU A 721 -22.88 17.43 9.10
C LEU A 721 -21.48 17.97 9.43
N LEU A 722 -20.45 17.20 9.09
CA LEU A 722 -19.04 17.55 9.25
C LEU A 722 -18.39 17.64 7.89
N ASP A 723 -17.45 18.57 7.73
CA ASP A 723 -16.64 18.66 6.53
C ASP A 723 -15.70 17.47 6.41
N VAL A 724 -15.55 16.99 5.18
CA VAL A 724 -14.62 15.93 4.81
C VAL A 724 -13.59 16.56 3.89
N GLU A 725 -12.31 16.63 4.32
CA GLU A 725 -11.26 17.36 3.61
C GLU A 725 -11.07 16.91 2.15
N LYS A 726 -11.28 15.61 1.86
CA LYS A 726 -11.19 15.05 0.50
C LYS A 726 -12.40 15.40 -0.39
N ASN A 727 -13.48 15.96 0.16
CA ASN A 727 -14.70 16.24 -0.56
C ASN A 727 -14.64 17.61 -1.23
N THR A 728 -14.73 17.64 -2.57
CA THR A 728 -14.71 18.87 -3.37
C THR A 728 -16.12 19.44 -3.63
N ALA A 729 -17.17 18.75 -3.17
CA ALA A 729 -18.54 19.19 -3.37
C ALA A 729 -18.86 20.46 -2.57
N VAL A 730 -19.62 21.35 -3.18
CA VAL A 730 -20.11 22.55 -2.50
C VAL A 730 -21.39 22.19 -1.75
N VAL A 731 -21.37 22.40 -0.43
CA VAL A 731 -22.54 22.18 0.44
C VAL A 731 -23.36 23.46 0.56
N SER A 732 -24.69 23.31 0.55
CA SER A 732 -25.64 24.39 0.83
C SER A 732 -26.73 23.87 1.77
N PHE A 733 -27.00 24.64 2.83
CA PHE A 733 -28.04 24.32 3.81
C PHE A 733 -29.30 25.12 3.47
N SER A 734 -30.43 24.44 3.41
CA SER A 734 -31.73 25.08 3.24
C SER A 734 -32.42 25.22 4.60
N GLU A 735 -33.11 26.34 4.82
CA GLU A 735 -33.93 26.51 6.01
C GLU A 735 -35.03 25.45 6.06
N CYS A 736 -35.16 24.80 7.22
CA CYS A 736 -36.21 23.81 7.44
C CYS A 736 -37.50 24.51 7.88
N ASP A 737 -38.59 24.30 7.13
CA ASP A 737 -39.92 24.71 7.57
C ASP A 737 -40.33 23.91 8.82
N LYS A 738 -40.76 24.62 9.86
CA LYS A 738 -41.20 24.03 11.14
C LYS A 738 -42.36 23.06 10.99
N LEU A 739 -43.19 23.23 9.95
CA LEU A 739 -44.34 22.36 9.67
C LEU A 739 -43.97 21.10 8.88
N SER A 740 -42.81 21.08 8.22
CA SER A 740 -42.41 19.99 7.34
C SER A 740 -41.93 18.74 8.09
N GLY A 741 -41.58 18.87 9.38
CA GLY A 741 -40.96 17.81 10.18
C GLY A 741 -39.48 17.54 9.85
N ASN A 742 -38.88 18.33 8.96
CA ASN A 742 -37.46 18.24 8.63
C ASN A 742 -36.62 18.94 9.71
N SER A 743 -35.57 18.26 10.15
CA SER A 743 -34.52 18.80 11.01
C SER A 743 -33.27 19.21 10.23
N LEU A 744 -33.08 18.65 9.02
CA LEU A 744 -31.98 19.00 8.12
C LEU A 744 -32.43 18.93 6.66
N LEU A 745 -32.06 19.96 5.90
CA LEU A 745 -32.06 19.97 4.44
C LEU A 745 -30.72 20.48 3.94
N ALA A 746 -29.98 19.64 3.22
CA ALA A 746 -28.69 20.01 2.64
C ALA A 746 -28.56 19.52 1.20
N SER A 747 -27.84 20.27 0.38
CA SER A 747 -27.54 19.92 -1.00
C SER A 747 -26.04 19.98 -1.24
N TYR A 748 -25.48 18.87 -1.70
CA TYR A 748 -24.11 18.74 -2.16
C TYR A 748 -24.09 18.78 -3.67
N ARG A 749 -23.46 19.80 -4.24
CA ARG A 749 -23.19 19.89 -5.67
C ARG A 749 -21.78 19.40 -5.94
N CYS A 750 -21.68 18.27 -6.63
CA CYS A 750 -20.39 17.67 -6.96
C CYS A 750 -19.72 18.45 -8.11
N GLN A 751 -18.39 18.47 -8.11
CA GLN A 751 -17.61 19.03 -9.21
C GLN A 751 -17.53 18.03 -10.38
N LEU A 752 -16.93 18.43 -11.51
CA LEU A 752 -16.86 17.59 -12.71
C LEU A 752 -16.17 16.24 -12.41
N ASN A 753 -16.78 15.15 -12.92
CA ASN A 753 -16.27 13.77 -12.87
C ASN A 753 -16.16 13.14 -11.47
N THR A 754 -16.96 13.58 -10.50
CA THR A 754 -17.05 12.94 -9.18
C THR A 754 -18.05 11.78 -9.20
N ASN A 755 -17.56 10.53 -9.16
CA ASN A 755 -18.42 9.33 -9.08
C ASN A 755 -18.75 8.91 -7.64
N ARG A 756 -18.02 9.47 -6.66
CA ARG A 756 -18.06 9.08 -5.25
C ARG A 756 -18.12 10.30 -4.35
N ILE A 757 -18.91 10.22 -3.27
CA ILE A 757 -18.97 11.24 -2.23
C ILE A 757 -19.01 10.59 -0.84
N ASP A 758 -18.23 11.15 0.08
CA ASP A 758 -18.23 10.78 1.49
C ASP A 758 -18.90 11.88 2.31
N LEU A 759 -19.87 11.49 3.13
CA LEU A 759 -20.65 12.36 3.99
C LEU A 759 -20.45 11.92 5.44
N LYS A 760 -19.90 12.82 6.26
CA LYS A 760 -19.63 12.55 7.67
C LYS A 760 -20.60 13.35 8.53
N PHE A 761 -21.21 12.70 9.52
CA PHE A 761 -22.16 13.39 10.39
C PHE A 761 -22.23 12.79 11.80
N ARG A 762 -22.72 13.60 12.74
CA ARG A 762 -22.96 13.21 14.13
C ARG A 762 -24.44 13.09 14.40
N THR A 763 -24.79 12.08 15.17
CA THR A 763 -26.13 11.87 15.73
C THR A 763 -26.15 12.29 17.20
N ILE A 764 -27.35 12.52 17.72
CA ILE A 764 -27.61 12.75 19.14
C ILE A 764 -28.34 11.51 19.67
N GLU A 765 -27.80 10.91 20.73
CA GLU A 765 -28.40 9.72 21.33
C GLU A 765 -29.83 10.03 21.83
N GLY A 766 -30.76 9.10 21.62
CA GLY A 766 -32.17 9.27 21.92
C GLY A 766 -33.00 9.94 20.82
N GLN A 767 -32.36 10.64 19.87
CA GLN A 767 -33.05 11.24 18.73
C GLN A 767 -33.13 10.24 17.57
N THR A 768 -34.36 9.92 17.15
CA THR A 768 -34.63 8.91 16.11
C THR A 768 -35.12 9.56 14.83
N GLY A 769 -34.72 9.03 13.68
CA GLY A 769 -35.18 9.55 12.39
C GLY A 769 -34.76 8.70 11.21
N THR A 770 -35.00 9.21 10.00
CA THR A 770 -34.58 8.65 8.72
C THR A 770 -33.83 9.73 7.94
N LEU A 771 -32.57 9.45 7.62
CA LEU A 771 -31.81 10.21 6.65
C LEU A 771 -32.17 9.73 5.25
N GLN A 772 -32.82 10.58 4.47
CA GLN A 772 -33.12 10.38 3.07
C GLN A 772 -32.06 11.04 2.20
N VAL A 773 -31.56 10.28 1.22
CA VAL A 773 -30.46 10.67 0.36
C VAL A 773 -30.87 10.49 -1.09
N TYR A 774 -30.97 11.60 -1.80
CA TYR A 774 -31.41 11.67 -3.19
C TYR A 774 -30.19 11.86 -4.07
N ILE A 775 -29.87 10.86 -4.89
CA ILE A 775 -28.67 10.82 -5.73
C ILE A 775 -29.08 11.06 -7.18
N THR A 776 -28.57 12.13 -7.77
CA THR A 776 -28.84 12.50 -9.17
C THR A 776 -27.56 12.32 -9.99
N PRO A 777 -27.49 11.30 -10.87
CA PRO A 777 -26.38 11.14 -11.79
C PRO A 777 -26.42 12.17 -12.93
N ASN A 778 -25.27 12.45 -13.51
CA ASN A 778 -25.13 13.24 -14.71
C ASN A 778 -25.45 12.42 -15.97
N LEU A 779 -26.72 11.99 -16.10
CA LEU A 779 -27.23 11.20 -17.22
C LEU A 779 -28.46 11.85 -17.87
N GLN A 780 -28.76 11.41 -19.10
CA GLN A 780 -29.98 11.78 -19.82
C GLN A 780 -30.75 10.50 -20.21
N PRO A 781 -32.05 10.36 -19.88
CA PRO A 781 -32.86 11.30 -19.10
C PRO A 781 -32.37 11.44 -17.65
N LYS A 782 -32.52 12.63 -17.07
CA LYS A 782 -32.20 12.86 -15.66
C LYS A 782 -33.09 11.97 -14.80
N CYS A 783 -32.49 11.30 -13.84
CA CYS A 783 -33.18 10.49 -12.86
C CYS A 783 -32.66 10.81 -11.47
N CYS A 784 -33.39 10.38 -10.45
CA CYS A 784 -32.96 10.51 -9.07
C CYS A 784 -33.29 9.21 -8.35
N GLN A 785 -32.33 8.67 -7.60
CA GLN A 785 -32.50 7.48 -6.80
C GLN A 785 -32.48 7.84 -5.32
N LEU A 786 -33.50 7.39 -4.58
CA LEU A 786 -33.64 7.63 -3.15
C LEU A 786 -33.11 6.45 -2.33
N LYS A 787 -32.18 6.73 -1.43
CA LYS A 787 -31.74 5.82 -0.35
C LYS A 787 -32.21 6.34 1.00
N ARG A 788 -32.53 5.42 1.92
CA ARG A 788 -33.05 5.74 3.26
C ARG A 788 -32.21 5.03 4.32
N TYR A 789 -31.68 5.80 5.26
CA TYR A 789 -30.83 5.30 6.35
C TYR A 789 -31.51 5.61 7.69
N PRO A 790 -31.90 4.60 8.48
CA PRO A 790 -32.53 4.83 9.78
C PRO A 790 -31.49 5.24 10.83
N ILE A 791 -31.75 6.36 11.52
CA ILE A 791 -31.01 6.78 12.70
C ILE A 791 -31.68 6.15 13.92
N LYS A 792 -30.96 5.22 14.54
CA LYS A 792 -31.43 4.42 15.68
C LYS A 792 -31.43 5.27 16.98
N PRO A 793 -32.34 5.01 17.94
CA PRO A 793 -32.35 5.70 19.23
C PRO A 793 -31.02 5.59 19.97
N LEU A 794 -30.44 4.39 20.03
CA LEU A 794 -29.13 4.15 20.62
C LEU A 794 -28.04 4.09 19.54
N SER A 795 -27.97 5.14 18.72
CA SER A 795 -27.10 5.21 17.53
C SER A 795 -25.61 5.05 17.82
N LEU A 796 -25.15 5.33 19.03
CA LEU A 796 -23.74 5.34 19.42
C LEU A 796 -23.31 4.09 20.18
N HIS A 797 -24.12 3.03 20.16
CA HIS A 797 -23.81 1.74 20.77
C HIS A 797 -23.29 0.75 19.72
N MET A 798 -22.20 0.06 20.05
CA MET A 798 -21.61 -1.00 19.25
C MET A 798 -21.63 -2.32 20.02
N ILE A 799 -21.82 -3.44 19.31
CA ILE A 799 -21.84 -4.77 19.91
C ILE A 799 -20.45 -5.15 20.44
N VAL A 800 -20.44 -5.86 21.57
CA VAL A 800 -19.25 -6.46 22.20
C VAL A 800 -19.52 -7.93 22.41
N HIS A 801 -18.68 -8.79 21.84
CA HIS A 801 -18.87 -10.25 21.91
C HIS A 801 -18.24 -10.84 23.17
N ASN A 802 -17.09 -10.32 23.62
CA ASN A 802 -16.41 -10.77 24.83
C ASN A 802 -16.30 -9.63 25.86
N ALA A 803 -17.27 -9.55 26.78
CA ALA A 803 -17.19 -8.62 27.90
C ALA A 803 -16.23 -9.15 28.98
N THR A 804 -15.31 -8.32 29.45
CA THR A 804 -14.39 -8.68 30.55
C THR A 804 -15.12 -8.64 31.90
N ASP A 805 -14.59 -9.36 32.89
CA ASP A 805 -15.14 -9.36 34.25
C ASP A 805 -15.21 -7.94 34.84
N GLU A 806 -14.23 -7.08 34.55
CA GLU A 806 -14.22 -5.67 34.94
C GLU A 806 -15.38 -4.87 34.32
N MET A 807 -15.72 -5.13 33.05
CA MET A 807 -16.85 -4.49 32.38
C MET A 807 -18.18 -4.91 33.00
N LEU A 808 -18.28 -6.17 33.42
CA LEU A 808 -19.49 -6.73 34.03
C LEU A 808 -19.63 -6.37 35.52
N ALA A 809 -18.55 -6.04 36.20
CA ALA A 809 -18.54 -5.66 37.62
C ALA A 809 -19.00 -4.21 37.90
N ARG A 810 -19.21 -3.40 36.86
CA ARG A 810 -19.63 -2.00 37.00
C ARG A 810 -21.01 -1.88 37.66
N PRO A 811 -21.30 -0.80 38.40
CA PRO A 811 -22.63 -0.57 38.95
C PRO A 811 -23.64 -0.36 37.82
N MET A 812 -24.73 -1.12 37.82
CA MET A 812 -25.73 -1.10 36.74
C MET A 812 -27.09 -0.61 37.23
N ASN A 813 -27.74 0.21 36.41
CA ASN A 813 -29.18 0.47 36.44
C ASN A 813 -29.89 -0.67 35.71
N THR A 814 -31.08 -1.07 36.15
CA THR A 814 -31.83 -2.17 35.55
C THR A 814 -33.23 -1.74 35.14
N LEU A 815 -33.63 -2.08 33.92
CA LEU A 815 -35.00 -1.99 33.39
C LEU A 815 -35.49 -3.39 33.08
N THR A 816 -36.58 -3.81 33.71
CA THR A 816 -37.24 -5.08 33.40
C THR A 816 -38.62 -4.82 32.83
N LEU A 817 -38.92 -5.49 31.72
CA LEU A 817 -40.17 -5.44 30.99
C LEU A 817 -40.79 -6.83 30.99
N LYS A 818 -42.05 -6.94 31.42
CA LYS A 818 -42.85 -8.16 31.34
C LYS A 818 -44.14 -7.89 30.59
N GLY A 819 -44.57 -8.82 29.75
CA GLY A 819 -45.81 -8.64 28.99
C GLY A 819 -46.04 -9.71 27.93
N PRO A 820 -47.17 -9.63 27.20
CA PRO A 820 -47.54 -10.62 26.21
C PRO A 820 -46.88 -10.33 24.84
N PHE A 821 -45.55 -10.21 24.78
CA PHE A 821 -44.80 -10.09 23.53
C PHE A 821 -44.05 -11.39 23.21
N SER A 822 -43.93 -11.69 21.93
CA SER A 822 -43.06 -12.77 21.45
C SER A 822 -41.58 -12.37 21.47
N GLN A 823 -40.68 -13.35 21.49
CA GLN A 823 -39.24 -13.09 21.41
C GLN A 823 -38.87 -12.35 20.10
N ALA A 824 -39.50 -12.70 18.98
CA ALA A 824 -39.30 -12.05 17.69
C ALA A 824 -39.74 -10.57 17.71
N GLU A 825 -40.82 -10.23 18.42
CA GLU A 825 -41.25 -8.84 18.56
C GLU A 825 -40.27 -8.01 19.37
N MET A 826 -39.80 -8.54 20.51
CA MET A 826 -38.78 -7.87 21.31
C MET A 826 -37.49 -7.69 20.50
N HIS A 827 -37.06 -8.71 19.77
CA HIS A 827 -35.89 -8.62 18.90
C HIS A 827 -36.05 -7.56 17.82
N ASN A 828 -37.21 -7.48 17.17
CA ASN A 828 -37.48 -6.42 16.20
C ASN A 828 -37.47 -5.01 16.83
N TRP A 829 -37.94 -4.85 18.07
CA TRP A 829 -37.75 -3.59 18.80
C TRP A 829 -36.27 -3.31 19.05
N MET A 830 -35.49 -4.33 19.41
CA MET A 830 -34.04 -4.20 19.62
C MET A 830 -33.30 -3.77 18.35
N ILE A 831 -33.53 -4.44 17.20
CA ILE A 831 -32.96 -4.07 15.88
C ILE A 831 -33.31 -2.63 15.49
N ASN A 832 -34.49 -2.16 15.88
CA ASN A 832 -34.92 -0.78 15.62
C ASN A 832 -34.39 0.22 16.66
N SER A 833 -33.81 -0.26 17.77
CA SER A 833 -33.26 0.56 18.85
C SER A 833 -31.74 0.73 18.81
N ILE A 834 -30.99 -0.31 18.42
CA ILE A 834 -29.51 -0.35 18.49
C ILE A 834 -28.95 -0.80 17.13
N PRO A 835 -27.84 -0.19 16.65
CA PRO A 835 -27.10 -0.66 15.47
C PRO A 835 -26.50 -2.07 15.62
N GLU A 836 -26.08 -2.67 14.50
CA GLU A 836 -25.23 -3.88 14.45
C GLU A 836 -25.84 -5.14 15.13
N LEU A 837 -27.15 -5.16 15.39
CA LEU A 837 -27.85 -6.37 15.81
C LEU A 837 -28.15 -7.29 14.62
N PRO A 838 -27.99 -8.62 14.78
CA PRO A 838 -28.52 -9.62 13.85
C PRO A 838 -29.98 -9.34 13.48
N GLU A 839 -30.35 -9.47 12.20
CA GLU A 839 -31.75 -9.28 11.76
C GLU A 839 -32.67 -10.43 12.18
N LYS A 840 -32.11 -11.62 12.38
CA LYS A 840 -32.84 -12.85 12.68
C LYS A 840 -32.28 -13.50 13.95
N LEU A 841 -33.20 -14.02 14.75
CA LEU A 841 -32.87 -14.89 15.87
C LEU A 841 -32.73 -16.33 15.41
N TYR A 842 -31.68 -17.00 15.89
CA TYR A 842 -31.42 -18.40 15.59
C TYR A 842 -31.45 -19.29 16.84
N GLU A 843 -31.34 -18.69 18.03
CA GLU A 843 -31.35 -19.40 19.30
C GLU A 843 -32.75 -19.46 19.91
N SER A 844 -33.17 -20.66 20.33
CA SER A 844 -34.38 -20.87 21.11
C SER A 844 -34.11 -20.57 22.59
N GLY A 845 -34.78 -19.56 23.15
CA GLY A 845 -34.66 -19.25 24.57
C GLY A 845 -34.49 -17.77 24.87
N LYS A 846 -33.81 -17.45 25.97
CA LYS A 846 -33.36 -16.09 26.24
C LYS A 846 -32.06 -15.85 25.50
N VAL A 847 -31.95 -14.70 24.83
CA VAL A 847 -30.73 -14.23 24.19
C VAL A 847 -30.12 -13.10 24.99
N GLN A 848 -28.80 -12.99 24.96
CA GLN A 848 -28.07 -11.92 25.61
C GLN A 848 -27.13 -11.24 24.62
N TYR A 849 -27.17 -9.92 24.58
CA TYR A 849 -26.25 -9.07 23.82
C TYR A 849 -25.64 -8.02 24.73
N THR A 850 -24.36 -7.73 24.52
CA THR A 850 -23.64 -6.68 25.24
C THR A 850 -23.20 -5.62 24.26
N PHE A 851 -23.33 -4.36 24.64
CA PHE A 851 -22.96 -3.20 23.84
C PHE A 851 -22.12 -2.23 24.63
N LYS A 852 -21.24 -1.52 23.95
CA LYS A 852 -20.45 -0.42 24.48
C LYS A 852 -20.79 0.87 23.74
N HIS A 853 -21.02 1.94 24.49
CA HIS A 853 -21.16 3.27 23.94
C HIS A 853 -19.81 3.74 23.40
N VAL A 854 -19.75 4.12 22.13
CA VAL A 854 -18.49 4.43 21.44
C VAL A 854 -17.77 5.64 22.04
N PHE A 855 -18.52 6.71 22.34
CA PHE A 855 -17.94 7.96 22.84
C PHE A 855 -17.50 7.92 24.31
N ILE A 856 -18.38 7.54 25.25
CA ILE A 856 -18.08 7.56 26.70
C ILE A 856 -17.69 6.20 27.28
N GLY A 857 -17.84 5.10 26.55
CA GLY A 857 -17.42 3.76 27.01
C GLY A 857 -18.31 3.08 28.06
N THR A 858 -19.54 3.58 28.26
CA THR A 858 -20.57 2.95 29.09
C THR A 858 -21.07 1.65 28.48
N MET A 859 -21.56 0.73 29.29
CA MET A 859 -21.99 -0.61 28.89
C MET A 859 -23.51 -0.76 28.95
N LEU A 860 -24.05 -1.53 28.00
CA LEU A 860 -25.45 -1.94 27.96
C LEU A 860 -25.53 -3.45 27.74
N ILE A 861 -26.17 -4.15 28.67
CA ILE A 861 -26.44 -5.59 28.59
C ILE A 861 -27.94 -5.78 28.39
N CYS A 862 -28.31 -6.42 27.29
CA CYS A 862 -29.69 -6.71 26.92
C CYS A 862 -29.90 -8.22 26.99
N GLU A 863 -30.78 -8.67 27.89
CA GLU A 863 -31.20 -10.07 27.99
C GLU A 863 -32.70 -10.15 27.73
N TYR A 864 -33.15 -10.93 26.77
CA TYR A 864 -34.58 -11.02 26.48
C TYR A 864 -35.01 -12.37 25.90
N GLY A 865 -36.25 -12.74 26.19
CA GLY A 865 -36.91 -13.94 25.70
C GLY A 865 -38.39 -13.69 25.42
N LYS A 866 -39.17 -14.77 25.38
CA LYS A 866 -40.63 -14.66 25.26
C LYS A 866 -41.22 -14.05 26.55
N GLY A 867 -41.85 -12.88 26.41
CA GLY A 867 -42.62 -12.21 27.46
C GLY A 867 -41.84 -11.57 28.61
N GLU A 868 -40.50 -11.63 28.59
CA GLU A 868 -39.63 -10.99 29.58
C GLU A 868 -38.36 -10.44 28.90
N ALA A 869 -37.97 -9.23 29.28
CA ALA A 869 -36.72 -8.60 28.88
C ALA A 869 -36.12 -7.79 30.04
N THR A 870 -34.80 -7.83 30.16
CA THR A 870 -34.01 -7.13 31.18
C THR A 870 -32.88 -6.38 30.49
N PHE A 871 -32.79 -5.08 30.73
CA PHE A 871 -31.75 -4.20 30.23
C PHE A 871 -30.96 -3.64 31.41
N ARG A 872 -29.64 -3.80 31.38
CA ARG A 872 -28.73 -3.32 32.43
C ARG A 872 -27.72 -2.37 31.84
N SER A 873 -27.52 -1.21 32.45
CA SER A 873 -26.57 -0.21 31.94
C SER A 873 -25.97 0.64 33.06
N ASP A 874 -24.68 0.94 32.98
CA ASP A 874 -23.98 1.88 33.86
C ASP A 874 -24.30 3.34 33.52
N ASN A 875 -25.08 3.58 32.46
CA ASN A 875 -25.68 4.86 32.10
C ASN A 875 -27.21 4.83 32.23
N ILE A 876 -27.78 5.75 33.02
CA ILE A 876 -29.23 5.88 33.24
C ILE A 876 -29.97 6.44 32.01
N SER A 877 -29.33 7.29 31.21
CA SER A 877 -29.93 7.83 29.99
C SER A 877 -30.20 6.75 28.96
N THR A 878 -29.28 5.77 28.81
CA THR A 878 -29.50 4.59 27.96
C THR A 878 -30.77 3.83 28.37
N ILE A 879 -31.00 3.68 29.69
CA ILE A 879 -32.21 3.04 30.22
C ILE A 879 -33.47 3.88 29.96
N SER A 880 -33.39 5.20 30.12
CA SER A 880 -34.49 6.14 29.82
C SER A 880 -34.90 6.04 28.36
N ILE A 881 -33.93 6.08 27.44
CA ILE A 881 -34.15 6.01 26.00
C ILE A 881 -34.81 4.68 25.61
N LEU A 882 -34.28 3.54 26.08
CA LEU A 882 -34.86 2.23 25.79
C LEU A 882 -36.28 2.09 26.34
N LYS A 883 -36.51 2.55 27.57
CA LYS A 883 -37.84 2.54 28.19
C LYS A 883 -38.84 3.30 27.33
N ASP A 884 -38.51 4.53 26.94
CA ASP A 884 -39.41 5.37 26.16
C ASP A 884 -39.67 4.78 24.76
N PHE A 885 -38.62 4.32 24.08
CA PHE A 885 -38.73 3.73 22.76
C PHE A 885 -39.58 2.44 22.76
N ILE A 886 -39.25 1.48 23.63
CA ILE A 886 -39.97 0.20 23.70
C ILE A 886 -41.41 0.40 24.15
N THR A 887 -41.67 1.30 25.10
CA THR A 887 -43.04 1.63 25.53
C THR A 887 -43.86 2.21 24.38
N LYS A 888 -43.26 3.07 23.55
CA LYS A 888 -43.90 3.63 22.35
C LYS A 888 -44.21 2.54 21.32
N GLU A 889 -43.27 1.63 21.05
CA GLU A 889 -43.46 0.51 20.12
C GLU A 889 -44.51 -0.50 20.60
N ALA A 890 -44.50 -0.83 21.90
CA ALA A 890 -45.52 -1.67 22.51
C ALA A 890 -46.91 -1.03 22.42
N THR A 891 -47.01 0.28 22.66
CA THR A 891 -48.26 1.04 22.53
C THR A 891 -48.80 1.01 21.10
N LYS A 892 -47.93 1.20 20.07
CA LYS A 892 -48.32 1.07 18.65
C LYS A 892 -48.94 -0.28 18.33
N LYS A 893 -48.42 -1.36 18.94
CA LYS A 893 -48.93 -2.73 18.81
C LYS A 893 -50.02 -3.11 19.81
N ARG A 894 -50.43 -2.19 20.70
CA ARG A 894 -51.40 -2.42 21.78
C ARG A 894 -50.99 -3.54 22.75
N ILE A 895 -49.70 -3.75 22.96
CA ILE A 895 -49.14 -4.70 23.92
C ILE A 895 -49.00 -4.00 25.27
N LYS A 896 -49.61 -4.56 26.32
CA LYS A 896 -49.48 -4.05 27.69
C LYS A 896 -48.20 -4.55 28.33
N LEU A 897 -47.34 -3.62 28.78
CA LEU A 897 -46.10 -3.94 29.48
C LEU A 897 -46.20 -3.58 30.96
N GLU A 898 -45.74 -4.49 31.80
CA GLU A 898 -45.35 -4.22 33.18
C GLU A 898 -43.87 -3.79 33.16
N ILE A 899 -43.59 -2.59 33.67
CA ILE A 899 -42.29 -1.94 33.60
C ILE A 899 -41.78 -1.73 35.03
N SER A 900 -40.63 -2.30 35.36
CA SER A 900 -39.96 -2.06 36.65
C SER A 900 -38.54 -1.55 36.42
N THR A 901 -38.15 -0.51 37.14
CA THR A 901 -36.84 0.13 37.02
C THR A 901 -36.15 0.20 38.37
N SER A 902 -34.90 -0.25 38.43
CA SER A 902 -34.03 -0.16 39.61
C SER A 902 -32.83 0.72 39.27
N ILE A 903 -32.77 1.89 39.89
CA ILE A 903 -31.70 2.88 39.68
C ILE A 903 -30.65 2.72 40.78
N ASN A 904 -29.39 2.58 40.38
CA ASN A 904 -28.26 2.50 41.30
C ASN A 904 -27.56 3.86 41.37
N GLU A 905 -27.69 4.58 42.50
CA GLU A 905 -27.14 5.93 42.65
C GLU A 905 -25.60 5.98 42.49
N SER A 906 -24.89 4.86 42.65
CA SER A 906 -23.44 4.79 42.41
C SER A 906 -23.04 4.83 40.94
N THR A 907 -23.97 4.65 39.99
CA THR A 907 -23.66 4.73 38.55
C THR A 907 -23.23 6.13 38.13
N ILE A 908 -23.76 7.18 38.77
CA ILE A 908 -23.48 8.57 38.40
C ILE A 908 -22.04 8.98 38.76
N PRO A 909 -21.58 8.81 40.01
CA PRO A 909 -20.16 9.01 40.33
C PRO A 909 -19.24 8.19 39.43
N SER A 910 -19.58 6.93 39.15
CA SER A 910 -18.78 6.06 38.29
C SER A 910 -18.70 6.57 36.83
N LEU A 911 -19.81 7.08 36.28
CA LEU A 911 -19.86 7.64 34.93
C LEU A 911 -19.10 8.96 34.85
N ILE A 912 -19.24 9.84 35.84
CA ILE A 912 -18.48 11.11 35.89
C ILE A 912 -16.97 10.80 35.90
N LYS A 913 -16.50 9.85 36.72
CA LYS A 913 -15.10 9.40 36.71
C LYS A 913 -14.63 8.84 35.37
N LEU A 914 -15.54 8.22 34.60
CA LEU A 914 -15.21 7.67 33.28
C LEU A 914 -14.97 8.79 32.25
N ILE A 915 -15.72 9.90 32.35
CA ILE A 915 -15.65 11.04 31.42
C ILE A 915 -14.62 12.09 31.88
N GLU A 916 -14.33 12.16 33.17
CA GLU A 916 -13.42 13.13 33.80
C GLU A 916 -12.08 13.33 33.06
N PRO A 917 -11.35 12.28 32.62
CA PRO A 917 -10.11 12.48 31.86
C PRO A 917 -10.29 13.32 30.60
N MET A 918 -11.41 13.17 29.89
CA MET A 918 -11.71 13.94 28.68
C MET A 918 -11.99 15.41 29.02
N ILE A 919 -12.77 15.67 30.09
CA ILE A 919 -13.08 17.04 30.53
C ILE A 919 -11.80 17.77 30.93
N LEU A 920 -10.97 17.13 31.76
CA LEU A 920 -9.71 17.71 32.22
C LEU A 920 -8.75 17.98 31.06
N HIS A 921 -8.64 17.04 30.11
CA HIS A 921 -7.83 17.20 28.90
C HIS A 921 -8.27 18.41 28.07
N TYR A 922 -9.55 18.52 27.73
CA TYR A 922 -10.04 19.64 26.90
C TYR A 922 -10.08 20.98 27.63
N ASN A 923 -10.26 20.99 28.95
CA ASN A 923 -10.13 22.20 29.76
C ASN A 923 -8.68 22.68 29.80
N LYS A 924 -7.71 21.74 29.94
CA LYS A 924 -6.29 22.04 29.82
C LYS A 924 -5.94 22.56 28.43
N LEU A 925 -6.36 21.87 27.36
CA LEU A 925 -6.12 22.26 25.97
C LEU A 925 -6.61 23.69 25.68
N THR A 926 -7.73 24.09 26.28
CA THR A 926 -8.27 25.46 26.16
C THR A 926 -7.31 26.48 26.76
N LYS A 927 -6.79 26.22 27.96
CA LYS A 927 -5.82 27.09 28.64
C LYS A 927 -4.49 27.11 27.89
N ASP A 928 -4.00 25.95 27.47
CA ASP A 928 -2.74 25.79 26.73
C ASP A 928 -2.80 26.54 25.40
N TYR A 929 -3.92 26.49 24.68
CA TYR A 929 -4.12 27.25 23.44
C TYR A 929 -4.14 28.77 23.68
N GLN A 930 -4.85 29.24 24.71
CA GLN A 930 -4.89 30.66 25.07
C GLN A 930 -3.48 31.18 25.45
N LEU A 931 -2.74 30.41 26.23
CA LEU A 931 -1.36 30.71 26.58
C LEU A 931 -0.45 30.70 25.35
N ALA A 932 -0.58 29.69 24.48
CA ALA A 932 0.20 29.62 23.24
C ALA A 932 -0.05 30.82 22.32
N GLN A 933 -1.29 31.32 22.21
CA GLN A 933 -1.59 32.55 21.49
C GLN A 933 -0.92 33.76 22.12
N ALA A 934 -1.00 33.92 23.45
CA ALA A 934 -0.33 35.01 24.15
C ALA A 934 1.20 34.94 24.05
N LEU A 935 1.78 33.74 23.96
CA LEU A 935 3.21 33.53 23.79
C LEU A 935 3.70 33.91 22.38
N LEU A 936 2.84 33.83 21.36
CA LEU A 936 3.17 34.31 20.01
C LEU A 936 3.24 35.83 19.94
N ASP A 937 2.37 36.50 20.69
CA ASP A 937 2.33 37.95 20.77
C ASP A 937 3.59 38.53 21.44
N LEU A 938 4.40 37.71 22.12
CA LEU A 938 5.68 38.10 22.71
C LEU A 938 6.79 38.36 21.67
N ASP A 939 6.55 38.06 20.39
CA ASP A 939 7.47 38.32 19.26
C ASP A 939 8.93 37.90 19.55
N ILE A 940 9.11 36.67 20.03
CA ILE A 940 10.41 36.09 20.40
C ILE A 940 11.26 35.93 19.13
N ARG A 941 12.39 36.65 19.05
CA ARG A 941 13.16 36.76 17.80
C ARG A 941 14.41 35.91 17.75
N ASP A 942 14.93 35.49 18.91
CA ASP A 942 16.18 34.72 18.99
C ASP A 942 16.14 33.57 20.01
N ASP A 943 17.13 32.69 19.90
CA ASP A 943 17.26 31.50 20.75
C ASP A 943 17.58 31.87 22.21
N GLU A 944 18.18 33.03 22.46
CA GLU A 944 18.47 33.53 23.82
C GLU A 944 17.16 33.88 24.54
N GLU A 945 16.27 34.67 23.92
CA GLU A 945 14.94 35.01 24.43
C GLU A 945 14.07 33.76 24.62
N PHE A 946 14.10 32.83 23.65
CA PHE A 946 13.41 31.54 23.79
C PHE A 946 13.93 30.75 24.99
N ASN A 947 15.25 30.78 25.23
CA ASN A 947 15.89 30.13 26.36
C ASN A 947 15.73 30.86 27.70
N THR A 948 15.03 32.00 27.76
CA THR A 948 14.61 32.63 29.03
C THR A 948 13.26 32.12 29.54
N LEU A 949 12.43 31.56 28.66
CA LEU A 949 11.11 31.02 29.03
C LEU A 949 11.23 29.76 29.89
N SER A 950 10.20 29.45 30.67
CA SER A 950 10.10 28.16 31.36
C SER A 950 9.97 27.01 30.36
N GLU A 951 10.39 25.81 30.76
CA GLU A 951 10.27 24.61 29.90
C GLU A 951 8.81 24.34 29.49
N GLU A 952 7.85 24.67 30.37
CA GLU A 952 6.42 24.59 30.08
C GLU A 952 6.03 25.49 28.90
N TYR A 953 6.43 26.76 28.90
CA TYR A 953 6.13 27.69 27.81
C TYR A 953 6.88 27.35 26.52
N ARG A 954 8.13 26.88 26.61
CA ARG A 954 8.87 26.37 25.45
C ARG A 954 8.15 25.17 24.82
N SER A 955 7.61 24.27 25.63
CA SER A 955 6.87 23.12 25.15
C SER A 955 5.57 23.52 24.44
N LEU A 956 4.86 24.54 24.94
CA LEU A 956 3.64 25.07 24.31
C LEU A 956 3.93 25.70 22.94
N ILE A 957 5.03 26.45 22.82
CA ILE A 957 5.47 27.03 21.54
C ILE A 957 5.86 25.92 20.56
N ARG A 958 6.67 24.94 21.00
CA ARG A 958 7.06 23.80 20.14
C ARG A 958 5.85 23.01 19.63
N ASN A 959 4.82 22.81 20.48
CA ASN A 959 3.64 22.02 20.16
C ASN A 959 2.46 22.83 19.61
N GLN A 960 2.65 24.12 19.32
CA GLN A 960 1.57 25.05 18.99
C GLN A 960 0.68 24.57 17.82
N GLN A 961 1.28 24.02 16.76
CA GLN A 961 0.52 23.54 15.60
C GLN A 961 -0.39 22.36 15.97
N ALA A 962 0.11 21.41 16.78
CA ALA A 962 -0.66 20.28 17.26
C ALA A 962 -1.80 20.74 18.19
N ILE A 963 -1.49 21.62 19.16
CA ILE A 963 -2.47 22.23 20.07
C ILE A 963 -3.56 22.97 19.28
N GLY A 964 -3.19 23.78 18.29
CA GLY A 964 -4.14 24.51 17.44
C GLY A 964 -5.03 23.59 16.61
N THR A 965 -4.49 22.50 16.08
CA THR A 965 -5.25 21.50 15.30
C THR A 965 -6.26 20.76 16.18
N GLU A 966 -5.85 20.36 17.38
CA GLU A 966 -6.72 19.69 18.33
C GLU A 966 -7.78 20.64 18.89
N PHE A 967 -7.41 21.89 19.19
CA PHE A 967 -8.33 22.91 19.69
C PHE A 967 -9.45 23.23 18.69
N ARG A 968 -9.21 23.17 17.37
CA ARG A 968 -10.28 23.30 16.37
C ARG A 968 -11.38 22.24 16.51
N LYS A 969 -11.05 21.05 17.01
CA LYS A 969 -12.01 19.95 17.24
C LYS A 969 -12.70 20.08 18.61
N GLN A 970 -12.03 20.70 19.58
CA GLN A 970 -12.41 20.75 20.99
C GLN A 970 -13.82 21.29 21.29
N PRO A 971 -14.29 22.42 20.72
CA PRO A 971 -15.60 22.99 21.09
C PRO A 971 -16.74 22.01 20.80
N THR A 972 -16.61 21.24 19.73
CA THR A 972 -17.62 20.26 19.35
C THR A 972 -17.67 19.06 20.29
N ILE A 973 -16.54 18.70 20.90
CA ILE A 973 -16.42 17.55 21.81
C ILE A 973 -16.88 17.93 23.22
N LEU A 974 -16.47 19.09 23.75
CA LEU A 974 -16.96 19.58 25.04
C LEU A 974 -18.46 19.80 25.04
N ASN A 975 -19.02 20.47 24.03
CA ASN A 975 -20.46 20.67 23.91
C ASN A 975 -21.23 19.33 23.90
N ARG A 976 -20.65 18.29 23.30
CA ARG A 976 -21.23 16.94 23.31
C ARG A 976 -21.19 16.33 24.70
N ILE A 977 -20.07 16.44 25.43
CA ILE A 977 -19.96 15.98 26.81
C ILE A 977 -20.99 16.70 27.70
N TYR A 978 -21.11 18.03 27.56
CA TYR A 978 -22.07 18.82 28.32
C TYR A 978 -23.50 18.44 28.00
N GLY A 979 -23.82 18.18 26.73
CA GLY A 979 -25.11 17.62 26.31
C GLY A 979 -25.41 16.29 27.01
N ILE A 980 -24.46 15.34 26.98
CA ILE A 980 -24.61 14.03 27.63
C ILE A 980 -24.85 14.17 29.14
N LEU A 981 -24.08 15.03 29.83
CA LEU A 981 -24.26 15.25 31.26
C LEU A 981 -25.57 15.99 31.57
N THR A 982 -25.98 16.92 30.73
CA THR A 982 -27.28 17.61 30.88
C THR A 982 -28.43 16.61 30.75
N ASP A 983 -28.38 15.73 29.75
CA ASP A 983 -29.39 14.67 29.54
C ASP A 983 -29.38 13.65 30.70
N LEU A 984 -28.19 13.27 31.18
CA LEU A 984 -28.02 12.41 32.36
C LEU A 984 -28.72 12.99 33.59
N TYR A 985 -28.56 14.29 33.82
CA TYR A 985 -29.22 15.00 34.91
C TYR A 985 -30.73 15.01 34.73
N ILE A 986 -31.24 15.33 33.53
CA ILE A 986 -32.68 15.31 33.24
C ILE A 986 -33.27 13.91 33.48
N ASP A 987 -32.63 12.87 32.95
CA ASP A 987 -33.11 11.49 33.05
C ASP A 987 -33.12 10.97 34.48
N LYS A 988 -32.09 11.29 35.28
CA LYS A 988 -32.05 10.94 36.71
C LYS A 988 -33.30 11.43 37.43
N PHE A 989 -33.64 12.70 37.29
CA PHE A 989 -34.76 13.30 38.01
C PHE A 989 -36.10 12.94 37.38
N LYS A 990 -36.15 12.65 36.07
CA LYS A 990 -37.31 12.07 35.39
C LYS A 990 -37.72 10.72 36.01
N PHE A 991 -36.77 9.85 36.35
CA PHE A 991 -37.08 8.61 37.09
C PHE A 991 -37.57 8.84 38.51
N LYS A 992 -37.26 9.99 39.12
CA LYS A 992 -37.80 10.44 40.42
C LYS A 992 -39.12 11.22 40.28
N GLY A 993 -39.61 11.43 39.06
CA GLY A 993 -40.83 12.21 38.79
C GLY A 993 -40.67 13.73 38.93
N VAL A 994 -39.43 14.25 38.93
CA VAL A 994 -39.12 15.67 39.12
C VAL A 994 -38.62 16.30 37.82
N ASN A 995 -39.13 17.48 37.46
CA ASN A 995 -38.64 18.27 36.33
C ASN A 995 -37.56 19.26 36.80
N VAL A 996 -36.38 19.22 36.18
CA VAL A 996 -35.19 19.99 36.60
C VAL A 996 -34.66 20.93 35.52
N LYS A 997 -35.43 21.22 34.47
CA LYS A 997 -35.00 22.04 33.33
C LYS A 997 -34.55 23.46 33.72
N THR A 998 -35.06 24.01 34.82
CA THR A 998 -34.69 25.35 35.32
C THR A 998 -33.28 25.41 35.90
N LYS A 999 -32.70 24.27 36.31
CA LYS A 999 -31.36 24.18 36.91
C LYS A 999 -30.24 23.90 35.91
N LEU A 1000 -30.56 23.69 34.63
CA LEU A 1000 -29.56 23.38 33.59
C LEU A 1000 -28.52 24.50 33.39
N PRO A 1001 -28.86 25.81 33.45
CA PRO A 1001 -27.84 26.85 33.35
C PRO A 1001 -26.78 26.77 34.47
N GLN A 1002 -27.20 26.44 35.70
CA GLN A 1002 -26.28 26.26 36.83
C GLN A 1002 -25.38 25.02 36.65
N LEU A 1003 -25.91 23.97 36.04
CA LEU A 1003 -25.11 22.78 35.70
C LEU A 1003 -24.04 23.11 34.66
N ILE A 1004 -24.38 23.89 33.63
CA ILE A 1004 -23.43 24.29 32.59
C ILE A 1004 -22.27 25.09 33.20
N GLU A 1005 -22.58 26.05 34.09
CA GLU A 1005 -21.56 26.83 34.83
C GLU A 1005 -20.63 25.96 35.69
N LEU A 1006 -21.17 24.90 36.32
CA LEU A 1006 -20.37 23.92 37.07
C LEU A 1006 -19.49 23.06 36.17
N LEU A 1007 -19.92 22.77 34.95
CA LEU A 1007 -19.13 21.99 33.99
C LEU A 1007 -17.97 22.80 33.42
N GLU A 1008 -18.17 24.10 33.19
CA GLU A 1008 -17.10 25.02 32.79
C GLU A 1008 -16.03 25.17 33.89
N ASN A 1009 -16.45 25.18 35.16
CA ASN A 1009 -15.57 25.20 36.33
C ASN A 1009 -15.46 23.83 37.00
N TYR A 1010 -15.24 22.79 36.19
CA TYR A 1010 -15.34 21.40 36.61
C TYR A 1010 -14.62 21.08 37.94
N SER A 1011 -15.41 20.59 38.90
CA SER A 1011 -14.97 19.97 40.15
C SER A 1011 -15.77 18.68 40.36
N TYR A 1012 -15.07 17.56 40.52
CA TYR A 1012 -15.71 16.24 40.68
C TYR A 1012 -16.70 16.21 41.85
N ASP A 1013 -16.25 16.66 43.03
CA ASP A 1013 -17.06 16.60 44.25
C ASP A 1013 -18.29 17.51 44.17
N GLU A 1014 -18.13 18.72 43.63
CA GLU A 1014 -19.23 19.67 43.45
C GLU A 1014 -20.26 19.15 42.43
N LEU A 1015 -19.80 18.56 41.33
CA LEU A 1015 -20.68 17.99 40.31
C LEU A 1015 -21.46 16.80 40.88
N VAL A 1016 -20.79 15.86 41.56
CA VAL A 1016 -21.46 14.72 42.20
C VAL A 1016 -22.47 15.20 43.26
N GLN A 1017 -22.12 16.21 44.05
CA GLN A 1017 -23.03 16.81 45.01
C GLN A 1017 -24.24 17.44 44.32
N PHE A 1018 -24.06 18.16 43.21
CA PHE A 1018 -25.15 18.75 42.44
C PHE A 1018 -26.14 17.71 41.92
N TYR A 1019 -25.66 16.55 41.47
CA TYR A 1019 -26.51 15.41 41.09
C TYR A 1019 -27.23 14.77 42.27
N SER A 1020 -26.72 14.92 43.49
CA SER A 1020 -27.28 14.32 44.71
C SER A 1020 -28.40 15.18 45.32
N VAL A 1021 -28.36 16.50 45.12
CA VAL A 1021 -29.24 17.46 45.78
C VAL A 1021 -30.56 17.64 45.04
N VAL A 1022 -31.64 17.08 45.59
CA VAL A 1022 -33.00 17.59 45.34
C VAL A 1022 -33.22 18.73 46.34
N LYS A 1023 -32.86 19.98 46.00
CA LYS A 1023 -33.39 21.10 46.80
C LYS A 1023 -34.91 21.13 46.60
N ALA A 1024 -35.64 20.64 47.58
CA ALA A 1024 -37.06 20.89 47.76
C ALA A 1024 -37.23 22.40 47.98
N GLY A 1025 -37.87 23.07 47.03
CA GLY A 1025 -37.99 24.52 47.04
C GLY A 1025 -38.30 25.02 45.65
N ASP A 1026 -39.54 24.74 45.21
CA ASP A 1026 -40.38 25.62 44.38
C ASP A 1026 -41.68 24.85 44.06
N GLU A 1027 -42.40 24.44 45.11
CA GLU A 1027 -43.86 24.35 45.02
C GLU A 1027 -44.37 25.79 45.10
N ASN A 1028 -44.32 26.50 43.96
CA ASN A 1028 -45.16 27.67 43.80
C ASN A 1028 -46.52 27.16 43.34
N THR A 1029 -47.37 26.80 44.31
CA THR A 1029 -48.82 26.74 44.13
C THR A 1029 -49.30 28.13 43.74
N GLY A 1030 -49.40 28.37 42.44
CA GLY A 1030 -50.15 29.48 41.87
C GLY A 1030 -51.38 28.91 41.19
N ASP A 1031 -52.48 28.81 41.94
CA ASP A 1031 -53.82 28.87 41.37
C ASP A 1031 -53.92 30.13 40.51
N VAL A 1032 -54.13 29.99 39.19
CA VAL A 1032 -55.20 30.58 38.34
C VAL A 1032 -55.16 29.92 36.98
#